data_AF-A0AA91GNE3-F1
#
_entry.id   AF-A0AA91GNE3-F1
#
_cell.length_a   1.000
_cell.length_b   1.000
_cell.length_c   1.000
_cell.angle_alpha   90.00
_cell.angle_beta   90.00
_cell.angle_gamma   90.00
#
_symmetry.space_group_name_H-M   'P 1'
#
loop_
_entity.id
_entity.type
_entity.pdbx_description
1 polymer ?
#
loop_
_entity_poly.entity_id
_entity_poly.type
_entity_poly.pdbx_seq_one_letter_code
_entity_poly.pdbx_strand_id
1 'polypeptide(L)'
;MYLLLSFLGKKNNSLSLRRLVSRNSKGIAIAVAISIAILGGHTVSAQTGPPPLASLKGVKVPEPDNLTDFIKDKTAAIKLGKAFFWDMQVGSDGLLSCASCHFHAGADNRSKNQISPGLLANPKDTTFQVGLAPNYQLSKEDYPFHKLSDPTKQDSQVLSDSNDVTSSQGIFNVQFKDVVPGQAEDKVETKPDQDGFRVADTNVRRVEPRNTPTVINAVFNFRNFWDGRAQNIFNGQTPFGLRDPNAFVGKADNPSKLELVKVSLKNSSLASQAVGPPLSSFEMSADGRTFEEIGDKFGDVDKKSNSAAKGKKLPRKLGKKLLPLRPLGKQVVHPEDSVLAAESRSPQPGLKTATYEKLIEDAFKPEWWKSNRMIQIDDKGQRNIVKKPDKSLATNEYTLMEYNFPLFFGLAVQTYESTLISDDTPFDRNVLTEQQQRGKDLFNGKAGCIGCHNGAEFTSASVSNVSKQRIGSITIPNVATFAFDNGFFNVGVRPVSEDPGVGGNDPSGNPLSETRVTQQGKSLALLGETLSVPTGSTVVADGGFKAPGLRNVELTAPYFHNGGQLTLKQVVEFYNRGGDFPGGALVPLGLTDAQRDDLAAFLTALTDERVRLDKAPFDHPQLFVTNGHPGNTISVTNDGKGQATDELLEIPAVGRNGDNGTPNFLQP
;
A
#
# COMPACT_ATOMS: atom_id res chain seq x y z
N MET A 1 -29.97 -24.51 12.50
CA MET A 1 -31.45 -24.51 12.75
C MET A 1 -31.86 -25.39 13.93
N TYR A 2 -31.17 -26.49 14.25
CA TYR A 2 -31.49 -27.34 15.41
C TYR A 2 -30.98 -26.84 16.78
N LEU A 3 -30.04 -25.88 16.83
CA LEU A 3 -29.52 -25.29 18.09
C LEU A 3 -30.24 -24.00 18.55
N LEU A 4 -31.12 -23.42 17.73
CA LEU A 4 -31.89 -22.23 18.12
C LEU A 4 -33.20 -22.56 18.86
N LEU A 5 -33.64 -23.83 18.83
CA LEU A 5 -34.92 -24.26 19.40
C LEU A 5 -34.84 -24.76 20.85
N SER A 6 -33.64 -24.93 21.43
CA SER A 6 -33.50 -25.39 22.83
C SER A 6 -33.58 -24.26 23.87
N PHE A 7 -33.50 -22.99 23.45
CA PHE A 7 -33.53 -21.83 24.36
C PHE A 7 -34.90 -21.17 24.52
N LEU A 8 -35.93 -21.61 23.78
CA LEU A 8 -37.28 -21.00 23.77
C LEU A 8 -38.36 -21.89 24.40
N GLY A 9 -38.00 -22.67 25.41
CA GLY A 9 -38.94 -23.44 26.22
C GLY A 9 -39.54 -22.62 27.37
N LYS A 10 -40.79 -22.18 27.16
CA LYS A 10 -41.77 -21.70 28.18
C LYS A 10 -41.54 -20.31 28.82
N LYS A 11 -42.19 -19.29 28.24
CA LYS A 11 -43.36 -18.60 28.83
C LYS A 11 -43.76 -17.39 27.97
N ASN A 12 -45.06 -17.25 27.77
CA ASN A 12 -45.75 -16.14 27.12
C ASN A 12 -45.30 -14.78 27.68
N ASN A 13 -44.85 -13.87 26.82
CA ASN A 13 -45.24 -12.46 26.86
C ASN A 13 -44.82 -11.74 25.58
N SER A 14 -45.79 -11.03 25.00
CA SER A 14 -45.64 -10.15 23.84
C SER A 14 -44.76 -8.95 24.20
N LEU A 15 -43.48 -9.02 23.87
CA LEU A 15 -42.58 -7.85 23.87
C LEU A 15 -41.99 -7.71 22.47
N SER A 16 -42.38 -6.63 21.80
CA SER A 16 -42.07 -6.33 20.40
C SER A 16 -40.57 -6.32 20.11
N LEU A 17 -40.15 -6.95 19.00
CA LEU A 17 -38.80 -6.89 18.42
C LEU A 17 -38.24 -5.47 18.20
N ARG A 18 -39.08 -4.43 18.25
CA ARG A 18 -38.67 -3.03 18.10
C ARG A 18 -37.72 -2.51 19.20
N ARG A 19 -37.66 -3.15 20.38
CA ARG A 19 -36.78 -2.71 21.49
C ARG A 19 -35.40 -3.36 21.53
N LEU A 20 -35.14 -4.41 20.74
CA LEU A 20 -33.81 -5.01 20.70
C LEU A 20 -32.80 -4.16 19.91
N VAL A 21 -33.26 -3.19 19.11
CA VAL A 21 -32.44 -2.22 18.38
C VAL A 21 -32.13 -1.02 19.28
N SER A 22 -31.40 -1.22 20.38
CA SER A 22 -30.83 -0.11 21.17
C SER A 22 -29.32 -0.29 21.31
N ARG A 23 -28.61 0.77 20.91
CA ARG A 23 -27.18 1.14 20.98
C ARG A 23 -26.06 0.11 20.75
N ASN A 24 -26.20 -1.18 21.07
CA ASN A 24 -25.15 -2.21 20.87
C ASN A 24 -25.54 -3.39 19.95
N SER A 25 -26.74 -3.39 19.37
CA SER A 25 -27.26 -4.54 18.60
C SER A 25 -27.19 -4.43 17.07
N LYS A 26 -26.77 -3.27 16.53
CA LYS A 26 -26.62 -3.11 15.08
C LYS A 26 -25.48 -3.96 14.50
N GLY A 27 -24.38 -4.13 15.25
CA GLY A 27 -23.26 -4.99 14.83
C GLY A 27 -23.61 -6.48 14.82
N ILE A 28 -24.33 -6.94 15.85
CA ILE A 28 -24.76 -8.35 15.97
C ILE A 28 -25.76 -8.73 14.87
N ALA A 29 -26.67 -7.82 14.50
CA ALA A 29 -27.64 -8.07 13.43
C ALA A 29 -26.97 -8.20 12.04
N ILE A 30 -25.82 -7.54 11.81
CA ILE A 30 -25.07 -7.58 10.53
C ILE A 30 -24.26 -8.90 10.41
N ALA A 31 -23.55 -9.32 11.46
CA ALA A 31 -22.80 -10.57 11.47
C ALA A 31 -23.70 -11.81 11.30
N VAL A 32 -24.86 -11.79 11.96
CA VAL A 32 -25.88 -12.86 11.87
C VAL A 32 -26.50 -12.90 10.47
N ALA A 33 -26.70 -11.76 9.82
CA ALA A 33 -27.29 -11.68 8.49
C ALA A 33 -26.42 -12.21 7.35
N ILE A 34 -25.14 -11.85 7.36
CA ILE A 34 -24.16 -12.32 6.37
C ILE A 34 -23.97 -13.83 6.55
N SER A 35 -23.92 -14.31 7.79
CA SER A 35 -23.81 -15.74 8.10
C SER A 35 -25.06 -16.54 7.74
N ILE A 36 -26.26 -15.98 7.94
CA ILE A 36 -27.53 -16.63 7.54
C ILE A 36 -27.68 -16.68 6.01
N ALA A 37 -27.22 -15.67 5.28
CA ALA A 37 -27.24 -15.68 3.81
C ALA A 37 -26.29 -16.74 3.22
N ILE A 38 -25.20 -17.06 3.92
CA ILE A 38 -24.23 -18.09 3.50
C ILE A 38 -24.69 -19.51 3.92
N LEU A 39 -25.39 -19.66 5.05
CA LEU A 39 -25.79 -20.96 5.61
C LEU A 39 -27.24 -21.40 5.31
N GLY A 40 -28.12 -20.47 4.97
CA GLY A 40 -29.54 -20.74 4.73
C GLY A 40 -29.86 -20.56 3.26
N GLY A 41 -30.08 -21.67 2.54
CA GLY A 41 -30.54 -21.70 1.14
C GLY A 41 -31.95 -21.12 0.93
N HIS A 42 -32.17 -19.88 1.35
CA HIS A 42 -33.31 -19.07 0.99
C HIS A 42 -32.94 -18.22 -0.22
N THR A 43 -33.90 -18.09 -1.13
CA THR A 43 -33.75 -17.47 -2.45
C THR A 43 -33.20 -16.04 -2.37
N VAL A 44 -31.88 -15.95 -2.45
CA VAL A 44 -31.15 -14.72 -2.78
C VAL A 44 -31.47 -14.43 -4.26
N SER A 45 -31.90 -13.22 -4.57
CA SER A 45 -31.96 -12.76 -5.96
C SER A 45 -30.59 -13.00 -6.59
N ALA A 46 -30.53 -13.86 -7.61
CA ALA A 46 -29.34 -14.55 -8.11
C ALA A 46 -28.03 -13.74 -8.07
N GLN A 47 -27.29 -13.81 -6.96
CA GLN A 47 -25.86 -13.56 -6.94
C GLN A 47 -25.21 -14.91 -7.23
N THR A 48 -24.50 -14.98 -8.36
CA THR A 48 -23.60 -16.10 -8.65
C THR A 48 -22.68 -16.29 -7.44
N GLY A 49 -22.54 -17.52 -6.93
CA GLY A 49 -21.63 -17.80 -5.82
C GLY A 49 -20.20 -17.31 -6.08
N PRO A 50 -19.35 -17.20 -5.04
CA PRO A 50 -17.99 -16.69 -5.22
C PRO A 50 -17.26 -17.51 -6.29
N PRO A 51 -16.45 -16.86 -7.16
CA PRO A 51 -15.68 -17.58 -8.16
C PRO A 51 -14.84 -18.70 -7.52
N PRO A 52 -14.79 -19.91 -8.12
CA PRO A 52 -13.99 -20.99 -7.56
C PRO A 52 -12.52 -20.61 -7.51
N LEU A 53 -11.78 -21.18 -6.57
CA LEU A 53 -10.32 -21.06 -6.54
C LEU A 53 -9.74 -21.64 -7.82
N ALA A 54 -8.83 -20.90 -8.46
CA ALA A 54 -8.21 -21.28 -9.72
C ALA A 54 -6.71 -20.94 -9.73
N SER A 55 -5.95 -21.60 -10.60
CA SER A 55 -4.55 -21.22 -10.79
C SER A 55 -4.46 -19.80 -11.36
N LEU A 56 -3.45 -19.04 -10.95
CA LEU A 56 -3.13 -17.73 -11.53
C LEU A 56 -2.39 -17.84 -12.87
N LYS A 57 -1.89 -19.04 -13.19
CA LYS A 57 -1.14 -19.29 -14.42
C LYS A 57 -2.02 -18.98 -15.63
N GLY A 58 -1.54 -18.06 -16.47
CA GLY A 58 -2.25 -17.63 -17.68
C GLY A 58 -3.40 -16.63 -17.45
N VAL A 59 -3.64 -16.20 -16.20
CA VAL A 59 -4.55 -15.08 -15.94
C VAL A 59 -3.96 -13.81 -16.54
N LYS A 60 -4.75 -13.12 -17.37
CA LYS A 60 -4.31 -11.89 -18.02
C LYS A 60 -4.13 -10.78 -16.97
N VAL A 61 -2.95 -10.17 -16.95
CA VAL A 61 -2.68 -8.97 -16.17
C VAL A 61 -3.60 -7.84 -16.63
N PRO A 62 -4.36 -7.19 -15.73
CA PRO A 62 -5.19 -6.05 -16.11
C PRO A 62 -4.30 -4.85 -16.45
N GLU A 63 -4.48 -4.31 -17.64
CA GLU A 63 -3.72 -3.15 -18.12
C GLU A 63 -4.66 -2.05 -18.62
N PRO A 64 -4.22 -0.78 -18.63
CA PRO A 64 -5.00 0.31 -19.21
C PRO A 64 -5.07 0.18 -20.74
N ASP A 65 -6.27 0.30 -21.30
CA ASP A 65 -6.47 0.21 -22.76
C ASP A 65 -5.71 1.31 -23.54
N ASN A 66 -5.47 2.46 -22.89
CA ASN A 66 -4.77 3.60 -23.46
C ASN A 66 -3.31 3.73 -22.97
N LEU A 67 -2.70 2.67 -22.42
CA LEU A 67 -1.31 2.73 -21.93
C LEU A 67 -0.32 3.13 -23.05
N THR A 68 -0.58 2.67 -24.28
CA THR A 68 0.23 2.99 -25.47
C THR A 68 0.15 4.45 -25.89
N ASP A 69 -0.77 5.25 -25.36
CA ASP A 69 -0.81 6.70 -25.59
C ASP A 69 0.33 7.43 -24.88
N PHE A 70 0.95 6.78 -23.89
CA PHE A 70 2.02 7.34 -23.05
C PHE A 70 3.34 6.63 -23.27
N ILE A 71 3.33 5.29 -23.19
CA ILE A 71 4.51 4.45 -23.28
C ILE A 71 4.77 4.12 -24.75
N LYS A 72 5.97 4.43 -25.23
CA LYS A 72 6.43 4.05 -26.58
C LYS A 72 7.14 2.69 -26.59
N ASP A 73 7.81 2.35 -25.50
CA ASP A 73 8.56 1.10 -25.34
C ASP A 73 8.32 0.55 -23.92
N LYS A 74 7.60 -0.58 -23.85
CA LYS A 74 7.23 -1.22 -22.59
C LYS A 74 8.44 -1.84 -21.88
N THR A 75 9.41 -2.37 -22.61
CA THR A 75 10.63 -2.93 -22.02
C THR A 75 11.48 -1.83 -21.39
N ALA A 76 11.60 -0.67 -22.06
CA ALA A 76 12.25 0.50 -21.47
C ALA A 76 11.48 1.04 -20.25
N ALA A 77 10.15 1.01 -20.25
CA ALA A 77 9.33 1.40 -19.11
C ALA A 77 9.50 0.45 -17.91
N ILE A 78 9.60 -0.88 -18.12
CA ILE A 78 9.92 -1.85 -17.05
C ILE A 78 11.31 -1.58 -16.46
N LYS A 79 12.30 -1.30 -17.32
CA LYS A 79 13.67 -0.94 -16.90
C LYS A 79 13.67 0.30 -16.00
N LEU A 80 12.97 1.34 -16.43
CA LEU A 80 12.80 2.58 -15.68
C LEU A 80 12.03 2.35 -14.37
N GLY A 81 10.98 1.54 -14.41
CA GLY A 81 10.17 1.19 -13.24
C GLY A 81 10.96 0.46 -12.17
N LYS A 82 11.76 -0.55 -12.55
CA LYS A 82 12.65 -1.25 -11.63
C LYS A 82 13.69 -0.30 -11.05
N ALA A 83 14.26 0.60 -11.86
CA ALA A 83 15.16 1.63 -11.33
C ALA A 83 14.47 2.52 -10.28
N PHE A 84 13.31 3.11 -10.59
CA PHE A 84 12.58 3.98 -9.66
C PHE A 84 12.13 3.29 -8.38
N PHE A 85 11.61 2.06 -8.46
CA PHE A 85 11.13 1.33 -7.30
C PHE A 85 12.24 1.06 -6.28
N TRP A 86 13.43 0.75 -6.78
CA TRP A 86 14.58 0.38 -5.94
C TRP A 86 15.48 1.57 -5.56
N ASP A 87 15.47 2.70 -6.29
CA ASP A 87 16.46 3.76 -6.07
C ASP A 87 16.28 4.53 -4.75
N MET A 88 17.25 4.37 -3.84
CA MET A 88 17.28 5.03 -2.53
C MET A 88 17.41 6.55 -2.64
N GLN A 89 17.81 7.07 -3.82
CA GLN A 89 17.92 8.50 -4.08
C GLN A 89 16.55 9.18 -4.24
N VAL A 90 15.46 8.42 -4.37
CA VAL A 90 14.10 8.99 -4.46
C VAL A 90 13.70 9.65 -3.14
N GLY A 91 13.94 8.97 -2.01
CA GLY A 91 13.63 9.45 -0.67
C GLY A 91 14.46 10.68 -0.27
N SER A 92 13.92 11.52 0.61
CA SER A 92 14.54 12.79 0.99
C SER A 92 15.88 12.66 1.70
N ASP A 93 16.11 11.55 2.39
CA ASP A 93 17.36 11.27 3.12
C ASP A 93 18.37 10.44 2.30
N GLY A 94 18.07 10.16 1.02
CA GLY A 94 18.92 9.32 0.17
C GLY A 94 19.06 7.88 0.64
N LEU A 95 18.21 7.40 1.58
CA LEU A 95 18.24 6.05 2.11
C LEU A 95 16.96 5.27 1.81
N LEU A 96 15.84 5.96 1.57
CA LEU A 96 14.55 5.32 1.36
C LEU A 96 14.15 5.24 -0.11
N SER A 97 13.66 4.05 -0.48
CA SER A 97 13.02 3.73 -1.75
C SER A 97 11.69 3.02 -1.47
N CYS A 98 10.86 2.76 -2.49
CA CYS A 98 9.71 1.87 -2.31
C CYS A 98 10.16 0.49 -1.82
N ALA A 99 11.26 -0.02 -2.38
CA ALA A 99 11.80 -1.32 -2.02
C ALA A 99 12.29 -1.43 -0.56
N SER A 100 12.65 -0.32 0.10
CA SER A 100 13.09 -0.33 1.50
C SER A 100 12.02 -0.87 2.47
N CYS A 101 10.74 -0.79 2.10
CA CYS A 101 9.61 -1.36 2.85
C CYS A 101 9.07 -2.67 2.24
N HIS A 102 9.50 -3.02 1.03
CA HIS A 102 8.89 -4.06 0.19
C HIS A 102 9.91 -5.10 -0.34
N PHE A 103 11.06 -5.26 0.32
CA PHE A 103 12.15 -6.11 -0.18
C PHE A 103 11.98 -7.60 0.14
N HIS A 104 11.22 -7.97 1.19
CA HIS A 104 11.02 -9.37 1.59
C HIS A 104 9.66 -9.87 1.12
N ALA A 105 9.61 -10.61 0.01
CA ALA A 105 8.35 -11.06 -0.61
C ALA A 105 7.32 -9.92 -0.83
N GLY A 106 7.82 -8.71 -1.08
CA GLY A 106 7.01 -7.51 -1.24
C GLY A 106 6.59 -6.84 0.08
N ALA A 107 7.01 -7.34 1.24
CA ALA A 107 6.69 -6.82 2.58
C ALA A 107 7.96 -6.50 3.39
N ASP A 108 7.79 -6.21 4.68
CA ASP A 108 8.87 -5.85 5.61
C ASP A 108 8.99 -6.90 6.72
N ASN A 109 10.19 -7.46 6.88
CA ASN A 109 10.49 -8.49 7.87
C ASN A 109 11.38 -7.98 9.03
N ARG A 110 11.69 -6.68 9.07
CA ARG A 110 12.50 -6.09 10.13
C ARG A 110 11.71 -6.03 11.42
N SER A 111 12.38 -6.01 12.57
CA SER A 111 11.75 -6.07 13.90
C SER A 111 12.14 -4.96 14.88
N LYS A 112 13.13 -4.14 14.55
CA LYS A 112 13.64 -3.08 15.42
C LYS A 112 13.15 -1.71 14.95
N ASN A 113 12.60 -0.92 15.86
CA ASN A 113 11.93 0.36 15.57
C ASN A 113 10.79 0.22 14.55
N GLN A 114 9.97 -0.83 14.65
CA GLN A 114 8.90 -1.14 13.68
C GLN A 114 7.50 -0.94 14.27
N ILE A 115 7.37 -0.16 15.34
CA ILE A 115 6.09 0.11 15.98
C ILE A 115 5.66 1.55 15.71
N SER A 116 4.41 1.71 15.31
CA SER A 116 3.67 2.98 15.33
C SER A 116 2.61 2.92 16.44
N PRO A 117 2.39 3.98 17.23
CA PRO A 117 1.26 4.03 18.14
C PRO A 117 -0.04 4.19 17.36
N GLY A 118 -1.19 4.21 18.05
CA GLY A 118 -2.53 4.35 17.47
C GLY A 118 -2.84 5.71 16.81
N LEU A 119 -2.03 6.14 15.83
CA LEU A 119 -2.09 7.46 15.19
C LEU A 119 -3.35 7.70 14.36
N LEU A 120 -4.05 6.62 13.95
CA LEU A 120 -5.31 6.70 13.23
C LEU A 120 -6.53 6.74 14.16
N ALA A 121 -6.32 6.61 15.47
CA ALA A 121 -7.41 6.64 16.43
C ALA A 121 -8.05 8.02 16.54
N ASN A 122 -9.31 8.05 16.98
CA ASN A 122 -10.04 9.27 17.28
C ASN A 122 -10.61 9.21 18.72
N PRO A 123 -10.03 9.94 19.68
CA PRO A 123 -8.88 10.85 19.53
C PRO A 123 -7.56 10.12 19.20
N LYS A 124 -6.62 10.82 18.56
CA LYS A 124 -5.31 10.28 18.19
C LYS A 124 -4.56 9.78 19.44
N ASP A 125 -3.99 8.59 19.35
CA ASP A 125 -3.12 8.02 20.39
C ASP A 125 -1.66 8.07 19.93
N THR A 126 -0.81 8.72 20.73
CA THR A 126 0.64 8.83 20.50
C THR A 126 1.44 8.05 21.55
N THR A 127 0.78 7.18 22.32
CA THR A 127 1.40 6.41 23.39
C THR A 127 1.79 5.04 22.87
N PHE A 128 3.08 4.70 22.92
CA PHE A 128 3.57 3.37 22.59
C PHE A 128 3.19 2.40 23.71
N GLN A 129 2.47 1.34 23.38
CA GLN A 129 2.01 0.33 24.33
C GLN A 129 2.88 -0.92 24.26
N VAL A 130 3.31 -1.30 23.06
CA VAL A 130 4.29 -2.37 22.83
C VAL A 130 5.69 -1.80 23.04
N GLY A 131 6.45 -2.39 23.97
CA GLY A 131 7.82 -1.95 24.29
C GLY A 131 7.94 -0.57 24.96
N LEU A 132 6.82 0.16 25.13
CA LEU A 132 6.68 1.46 25.81
C LEU A 132 7.41 2.66 25.19
N ALA A 133 8.17 2.46 24.11
CA ALA A 133 8.88 3.54 23.43
C ALA A 133 9.20 3.16 21.97
N PRO A 134 9.48 4.13 21.10
CA PRO A 134 10.00 3.83 19.77
C PRO A 134 11.44 3.27 19.89
N ASN A 135 11.94 2.64 18.83
CA ASN A 135 13.19 1.87 18.80
C ASN A 135 13.22 0.58 19.65
N TYR A 136 12.05 0.06 20.02
CA TYR A 136 11.94 -1.27 20.63
C TYR A 136 12.31 -2.39 19.63
N GLN A 137 12.86 -3.49 20.15
CA GLN A 137 13.15 -4.71 19.41
C GLN A 137 12.02 -5.72 19.67
N LEU A 138 11.20 -5.95 18.66
CA LEU A 138 10.07 -6.87 18.77
C LEU A 138 10.54 -8.31 19.00
N SER A 139 9.72 -9.05 19.73
CA SER A 139 9.89 -10.44 20.11
C SER A 139 8.63 -11.24 19.79
N LYS A 140 8.69 -12.57 19.94
CA LYS A 140 7.53 -13.43 19.66
C LYS A 140 6.45 -13.26 20.72
N GLU A 141 6.85 -12.89 21.93
CA GLU A 141 6.03 -12.74 23.13
C GLU A 141 5.08 -11.53 23.05
N ASP A 142 5.42 -10.54 22.23
CA ASP A 142 4.60 -9.36 21.96
C ASP A 142 3.32 -9.69 21.20
N TYR A 143 3.26 -10.86 20.56
CA TYR A 143 2.13 -11.29 19.74
C TYR A 143 1.24 -12.33 20.44
N PRO A 144 -0.08 -12.31 20.20
CA PRO A 144 -0.81 -11.29 19.44
C PRO A 144 -0.99 -9.99 20.23
N PHE A 145 -1.21 -8.87 19.53
CA PHE A 145 -1.47 -7.57 20.17
C PHE A 145 -2.76 -7.56 21.00
N HIS A 146 -3.76 -8.34 20.58
CA HIS A 146 -4.94 -8.63 21.37
C HIS A 146 -4.84 -10.04 21.96
N LYS A 147 -4.39 -10.14 23.22
CA LYS A 147 -4.10 -11.41 23.88
C LYS A 147 -5.24 -11.81 24.82
N LEU A 148 -5.81 -12.97 24.55
CA LEU A 148 -6.93 -13.54 25.28
C LEU A 148 -6.47 -14.68 26.20
N SER A 149 -7.16 -14.89 27.31
CA SER A 149 -6.90 -15.99 28.23
C SER A 149 -7.28 -17.35 27.64
N ASP A 150 -8.32 -17.36 26.80
CA ASP A 150 -8.67 -18.48 25.93
C ASP A 150 -8.71 -17.95 24.47
N PRO A 151 -7.66 -18.20 23.66
CA PRO A 151 -7.57 -17.65 22.31
C PRO A 151 -8.64 -18.18 21.35
N THR A 152 -9.43 -19.19 21.76
CA THR A 152 -10.52 -19.76 20.95
C THR A 152 -11.86 -19.05 21.18
N LYS A 153 -11.95 -18.15 22.17
CA LYS A 153 -13.18 -17.46 22.56
C LYS A 153 -12.99 -15.96 22.61
N GLN A 154 -13.73 -15.25 21.76
CA GLN A 154 -13.72 -13.78 21.67
C GLN A 154 -14.09 -13.09 23.00
N ASP A 155 -14.95 -13.69 23.81
CA ASP A 155 -15.45 -13.14 25.07
C ASP A 155 -14.64 -13.54 26.31
N SER A 156 -13.51 -14.23 26.10
CA SER A 156 -12.61 -14.57 27.21
C SER A 156 -11.87 -13.35 27.76
N GLN A 157 -11.23 -13.51 28.91
CA GLN A 157 -10.55 -12.40 29.58
C GLN A 157 -9.39 -11.89 28.71
N VAL A 158 -9.37 -10.59 28.44
CA VAL A 158 -8.23 -9.91 27.80
C VAL A 158 -7.07 -9.85 28.80
N LEU A 159 -5.94 -10.47 28.44
CA LEU A 159 -4.69 -10.47 29.19
C LEU A 159 -3.83 -9.24 28.88
N SER A 160 -3.80 -8.84 27.62
CA SER A 160 -3.17 -7.60 27.14
C SER A 160 -3.84 -7.16 25.85
N ASP A 161 -3.92 -5.86 25.63
CA ASP A 161 -4.45 -5.28 24.39
C ASP A 161 -3.56 -4.13 23.95
N SER A 162 -3.31 -4.04 22.65
CA SER A 162 -2.65 -2.88 22.06
C SER A 162 -3.26 -2.44 20.73
N ASN A 163 -3.40 -1.12 20.56
CA ASN A 163 -3.75 -0.47 19.30
C ASN A 163 -2.52 -0.05 18.47
N ASP A 164 -1.32 -0.39 18.93
CA ASP A 164 -0.09 -0.18 18.17
C ASP A 164 -0.11 -0.98 16.87
N VAL A 165 0.73 -0.58 15.94
CA VAL A 165 0.87 -1.17 14.62
C VAL A 165 2.31 -1.59 14.40
N THR A 166 2.53 -2.85 14.00
CA THR A 166 3.83 -3.25 13.42
C THR A 166 3.83 -2.90 11.93
N SER A 167 4.78 -2.06 11.50
CA SER A 167 4.93 -1.65 10.10
C SER A 167 6.34 -1.19 9.80
N SER A 168 6.58 -0.69 8.58
CA SER A 168 7.87 -0.22 8.10
C SER A 168 8.27 1.15 8.62
N GLN A 169 9.55 1.26 8.97
CA GLN A 169 10.25 2.53 9.17
C GLN A 169 10.35 3.34 7.88
N GLY A 170 9.96 4.60 7.97
CA GLY A 170 10.25 5.62 6.97
C GLY A 170 11.25 6.65 7.49
N ILE A 171 10.92 7.94 7.34
CA ILE A 171 11.83 9.06 7.58
C ILE A 171 11.61 9.74 8.94
N PHE A 172 12.64 10.41 9.45
CA PHE A 172 12.54 11.31 10.60
C PHE A 172 11.56 12.47 10.36
N ASN A 173 11.06 13.09 11.44
CA ASN A 173 10.29 14.33 11.34
C ASN A 173 11.17 15.52 10.92
N VAL A 174 11.14 15.84 9.62
CA VAL A 174 11.92 16.91 9.02
C VAL A 174 11.09 17.73 8.04
N GLN A 175 11.36 19.04 7.99
CA GLN A 175 10.77 19.95 7.01
C GLN A 175 11.69 20.08 5.80
N PHE A 176 11.13 19.93 4.60
CA PHE A 176 11.84 20.22 3.37
C PHE A 176 12.24 21.71 3.29
N LYS A 177 13.49 21.99 2.91
CA LYS A 177 13.97 23.36 2.66
C LYS A 177 14.33 23.58 1.22
N ASP A 178 15.12 22.66 0.69
CA ASP A 178 15.52 22.66 -0.70
C ASP A 178 16.10 21.29 -1.05
N VAL A 179 16.33 21.06 -2.31
CA VAL A 179 17.20 20.00 -2.80
C VAL A 179 18.67 20.40 -2.71
N VAL A 180 19.57 19.42 -2.56
CA VAL A 180 21.02 19.68 -2.64
C VAL A 180 21.55 19.25 -4.02
N PRO A 181 22.16 20.16 -4.80
CA PRO A 181 22.71 19.84 -6.11
C PRO A 181 23.68 18.65 -6.09
N GLY A 182 23.40 17.61 -6.89
CA GLY A 182 24.29 16.47 -7.05
C GLY A 182 24.40 15.55 -5.83
N GLN A 183 23.48 15.68 -4.87
CA GLN A 183 23.39 14.81 -3.70
C GLN A 183 22.04 14.09 -3.67
N ALA A 184 22.04 12.89 -3.10
CA ALA A 184 20.83 12.12 -2.87
C ALA A 184 20.04 12.67 -1.67
N GLU A 185 20.66 13.42 -0.78
CA GLU A 185 20.06 13.97 0.42
C GLU A 185 19.48 15.36 0.13
N ASP A 186 18.24 15.60 0.57
CA ASP A 186 17.63 16.91 0.53
C ASP A 186 18.18 17.79 1.67
N LYS A 187 18.12 19.11 1.47
CA LYS A 187 18.33 20.06 2.54
C LYS A 187 17.06 20.14 3.36
N VAL A 188 17.15 19.77 4.63
CA VAL A 188 16.01 19.70 5.54
C VAL A 188 16.28 20.46 6.83
N GLU A 189 15.22 20.69 7.60
CA GLU A 189 15.28 21.18 8.98
C GLU A 189 14.62 20.16 9.91
N THR A 190 15.36 19.67 10.90
CA THR A 190 14.83 18.78 11.93
C THR A 190 13.79 19.49 12.79
N LYS A 191 12.65 18.84 13.03
CA LYS A 191 11.62 19.29 13.97
C LYS A 191 11.44 18.21 15.03
N PRO A 192 11.27 18.56 16.33
CA PRO A 192 10.90 17.57 17.33
C PRO A 192 9.67 16.78 16.86
N ASP A 193 9.74 15.45 16.94
CA ASP A 193 8.60 14.62 16.57
C ASP A 193 7.48 14.76 17.63
N GLN A 194 6.27 15.08 17.17
CA GLN A 194 5.10 15.33 18.03
C GLN A 194 4.22 14.11 18.21
N ASP A 195 4.42 13.07 17.39
CA ASP A 195 3.64 11.83 17.42
C ASP A 195 4.33 10.76 18.30
N GLY A 196 5.42 11.13 18.98
CA GLY A 196 6.08 10.31 19.99
C GLY A 196 7.30 9.53 19.49
N PHE A 197 7.71 9.69 18.22
CA PHE A 197 8.91 9.02 17.67
C PHE A 197 10.22 9.67 18.17
N ARG A 198 10.44 9.62 19.48
CA ARG A 198 11.61 10.15 20.17
C ARG A 198 12.05 9.19 21.26
N VAL A 199 13.36 9.06 21.42
CA VAL A 199 13.99 8.46 22.60
C VAL A 199 14.72 9.57 23.34
N ALA A 200 14.29 9.85 24.57
CA ALA A 200 14.65 11.06 25.31
C ALA A 200 14.40 12.34 24.48
N ASP A 201 15.43 13.12 24.18
CA ASP A 201 15.34 14.35 23.38
C ASP A 201 15.60 14.12 21.88
N THR A 202 15.95 12.91 21.48
CA THR A 202 16.43 12.57 20.14
C THR A 202 15.31 11.95 19.29
N ASN A 203 15.08 12.46 18.09
CA ASN A 203 14.13 11.88 17.15
C ASN A 203 14.64 10.53 16.63
N VAL A 204 13.75 9.55 16.51
CA VAL A 204 13.98 8.30 15.78
C VAL A 204 13.14 8.28 14.51
N ARG A 205 13.33 7.29 13.63
CA ARG A 205 12.54 7.18 12.40
C ARG A 205 11.07 6.92 12.72
N ARG A 206 10.18 7.56 11.96
CA ARG A 206 8.74 7.31 12.03
C ARG A 206 8.40 5.97 11.41
N VAL A 207 7.32 5.37 11.88
CA VAL A 207 6.78 4.09 11.38
C VAL A 207 5.38 4.33 10.85
N GLU A 208 5.05 3.69 9.73
CA GLU A 208 3.73 3.81 9.11
C GLU A 208 2.60 3.35 10.06
N PRO A 209 1.47 4.05 10.10
CA PRO A 209 0.35 3.71 10.99
C PRO A 209 -0.52 2.57 10.47
N ARG A 210 -0.10 1.89 9.40
CA ARG A 210 -0.63 0.60 8.93
C ARG A 210 0.51 -0.26 8.45
N ASN A 211 0.44 -1.55 8.72
CA ASN A 211 1.37 -2.58 8.25
C ASN A 211 1.52 -2.53 6.73
N THR A 212 2.74 -2.73 6.24
CA THR A 212 3.08 -2.69 4.83
C THR A 212 2.53 -3.93 4.09
N PRO A 213 1.61 -3.78 3.11
CA PRO A 213 1.10 -4.91 2.34
C PRO A 213 2.12 -5.37 1.28
N THR A 214 2.02 -6.63 0.84
CA THR A 214 2.84 -7.11 -0.29
C THR A 214 2.52 -6.40 -1.61
N VAL A 215 3.55 -6.11 -2.40
CA VAL A 215 3.44 -5.62 -3.79
C VAL A 215 3.35 -6.74 -4.84
N ILE A 216 3.64 -8.00 -4.46
CA ILE A 216 3.57 -9.14 -5.39
C ILE A 216 2.10 -9.41 -5.72
N ASN A 217 1.81 -9.63 -7.01
CA ASN A 217 0.44 -9.74 -7.55
C ASN A 217 -0.45 -8.51 -7.32
N ALA A 218 0.08 -7.37 -6.84
CA ALA A 218 -0.74 -6.20 -6.53
C ALA A 218 -1.40 -5.56 -7.76
N VAL A 219 -0.89 -5.84 -8.97
CA VAL A 219 -1.52 -5.44 -10.25
C VAL A 219 -2.96 -5.94 -10.40
N PHE A 220 -3.30 -7.06 -9.76
CA PHE A 220 -4.65 -7.59 -9.84
C PHE A 220 -5.65 -6.84 -8.94
N ASN A 221 -5.20 -6.02 -7.99
CA ASN A 221 -6.09 -5.28 -7.09
C ASN A 221 -6.82 -4.16 -7.84
N PHE A 222 -8.13 -4.04 -7.65
CA PHE A 222 -8.91 -2.95 -8.23
C PHE A 222 -8.56 -1.58 -7.60
N ARG A 223 -8.30 -1.55 -6.29
CA ARG A 223 -7.73 -0.40 -5.58
C ARG A 223 -6.60 -0.88 -4.69
N ASN A 224 -5.58 -0.05 -4.48
CA ASN A 224 -4.44 -0.37 -3.61
C ASN A 224 -4.47 0.45 -2.31
N PHE A 225 -3.54 0.12 -1.41
CA PHE A 225 -3.57 0.39 0.03
C PHE A 225 -4.69 -0.36 0.78
N TRP A 226 -4.53 -0.52 2.09
CA TRP A 226 -5.48 -1.22 2.96
C TRP A 226 -6.88 -0.56 2.96
N ASP A 227 -6.94 0.77 2.89
CA ASP A 227 -8.18 1.55 2.86
C ASP A 227 -8.70 1.85 1.45
N GLY A 228 -7.99 1.39 0.41
CA GLY A 228 -8.38 1.60 -0.99
C GLY A 228 -8.20 3.02 -1.50
N ARG A 229 -7.40 3.87 -0.82
CA ARG A 229 -7.21 5.27 -1.25
C ARG A 229 -6.55 5.42 -2.62
N ALA A 230 -5.72 4.46 -3.05
CA ALA A 230 -5.16 4.44 -4.41
C ALA A 230 -6.20 3.93 -5.40
N GLN A 231 -6.74 4.84 -6.21
CA GLN A 231 -7.88 4.58 -7.08
C GLN A 231 -7.50 3.77 -8.33
N ASN A 232 -8.46 2.99 -8.85
CA ASN A 232 -8.32 2.25 -10.11
C ASN A 232 -8.02 3.14 -11.33
N ILE A 233 -8.44 4.41 -11.28
CA ILE A 233 -8.19 5.39 -12.32
C ILE A 233 -7.02 6.27 -11.89
N PHE A 234 -5.90 6.18 -12.61
CA PHE A 234 -4.79 7.09 -12.42
C PHE A 234 -4.99 8.37 -13.23
N ASN A 235 -4.72 9.52 -12.61
CA ASN A 235 -4.88 10.86 -13.18
C ASN A 235 -3.55 11.51 -13.61
N GLY A 236 -2.44 10.78 -13.52
CA GLY A 236 -1.11 11.26 -13.88
C GLY A 236 -0.34 11.99 -12.78
N GLN A 237 -0.96 12.26 -11.62
CA GLN A 237 -0.39 13.16 -10.60
C GLN A 237 -0.52 12.62 -9.17
N THR A 238 -1.69 12.09 -8.79
CA THR A 238 -2.02 11.77 -7.39
C THR A 238 -2.69 10.40 -7.23
N PRO A 239 -2.66 9.81 -6.02
CA PRO A 239 -3.31 8.52 -5.75
C PRO A 239 -4.84 8.53 -5.88
N PHE A 240 -5.44 9.72 -5.86
CA PHE A 240 -6.88 9.90 -5.69
C PHE A 240 -7.68 9.91 -7.00
N GLY A 241 -7.02 9.76 -8.16
CA GLY A 241 -7.70 9.66 -9.45
C GLY A 241 -8.61 10.86 -9.73
N LEU A 242 -9.85 10.61 -10.16
CA LEU A 242 -10.82 11.66 -10.50
C LEU A 242 -11.31 12.49 -9.29
N ARG A 243 -10.97 12.08 -8.05
CA ARG A 243 -11.29 12.83 -6.84
C ARG A 243 -10.45 14.10 -6.70
N ASP A 244 -9.32 14.16 -7.40
CA ASP A 244 -8.51 15.37 -7.51
C ASP A 244 -8.87 16.12 -8.82
N PRO A 245 -9.70 17.17 -8.75
CA PRO A 245 -10.09 17.92 -9.94
C PRO A 245 -8.94 18.76 -10.51
N ASN A 246 -7.86 18.94 -9.75
CA ASN A 246 -6.71 19.79 -10.06
C ASN A 246 -5.52 19.00 -10.61
N ALA A 247 -5.67 17.70 -10.85
CA ALA A 247 -4.67 16.88 -11.53
C ALA A 247 -4.66 17.19 -13.04
N PHE A 248 -3.59 17.83 -13.49
CA PHE A 248 -3.31 18.10 -14.91
C PHE A 248 -1.90 17.61 -15.25
N VAL A 249 -1.72 17.16 -16.48
CA VAL A 249 -0.40 16.87 -17.06
C VAL A 249 -0.19 17.77 -18.27
N GLY A 250 1.05 18.08 -18.59
CA GLY A 250 1.38 18.81 -19.81
C GLY A 250 1.39 17.88 -21.02
N LYS A 251 0.91 18.34 -22.17
CA LYS A 251 1.05 17.64 -23.45
C LYS A 251 1.51 18.62 -24.52
N ALA A 252 2.54 18.23 -25.27
CA ALA A 252 3.09 19.00 -26.37
C ALA A 252 2.96 18.23 -27.69
N ASP A 253 1.85 18.41 -28.42
CA ASP A 253 1.67 17.79 -29.76
C ASP A 253 2.84 18.13 -30.71
N ASN A 254 3.42 19.31 -30.52
CA ASN A 254 4.74 19.67 -31.02
C ASN A 254 5.46 20.54 -29.98
N PRO A 255 6.80 20.69 -30.03
CA PRO A 255 7.54 21.40 -28.99
C PRO A 255 7.12 22.85 -28.75
N SER A 256 6.43 23.52 -29.67
CA SER A 256 6.01 24.91 -29.53
C SER A 256 4.59 25.07 -28.98
N LYS A 257 3.77 24.02 -29.00
CA LYS A 257 2.37 24.01 -28.55
C LYS A 257 2.21 23.10 -27.35
N LEU A 258 2.35 23.67 -26.15
CA LEU A 258 2.11 23.00 -24.88
C LEU A 258 0.71 23.35 -24.35
N GLU A 259 -0.03 22.34 -23.90
CA GLU A 259 -1.33 22.47 -23.25
C GLU A 259 -1.38 21.65 -21.96
N LEU A 260 -2.23 22.06 -21.01
CA LEU A 260 -2.52 21.28 -19.81
C LEU A 260 -3.77 20.45 -20.07
N VAL A 261 -3.66 19.13 -19.92
CA VAL A 261 -4.73 18.18 -20.19
C VAL A 261 -5.00 17.32 -18.96
N LYS A 262 -6.22 16.77 -18.90
CA LYS A 262 -6.56 15.73 -17.93
C LYS A 262 -6.35 14.38 -18.56
N VAL A 263 -5.76 13.45 -17.81
CA VAL A 263 -5.60 12.06 -18.22
C VAL A 263 -6.35 11.15 -17.28
N SER A 264 -6.73 9.98 -17.80
CA SER A 264 -7.48 8.97 -17.08
C SER A 264 -7.04 7.62 -17.61
N LEU A 265 -6.37 6.82 -16.77
CA LEU A 265 -5.97 5.47 -17.09
C LEU A 265 -6.69 4.51 -16.13
N LYS A 266 -7.68 3.78 -16.64
CA LYS A 266 -8.37 2.72 -15.89
C LYS A 266 -7.42 1.54 -15.66
N ASN A 267 -7.66 0.72 -14.65
CA ASN A 267 -6.80 -0.40 -14.28
C ASN A 267 -5.36 0.04 -13.99
N SER A 268 -5.22 1.21 -13.36
CA SER A 268 -3.92 1.81 -12.98
C SER A 268 -3.83 2.11 -11.48
N SER A 269 -4.40 1.24 -10.64
CA SER A 269 -4.31 1.36 -9.19
C SER A 269 -2.86 1.33 -8.67
N LEU A 270 -1.95 0.63 -9.37
CA LEU A 270 -0.52 0.64 -9.05
C LEU A 270 0.13 1.99 -9.32
N ALA A 271 -0.14 2.65 -10.46
CA ALA A 271 0.40 3.98 -10.72
C ALA A 271 -0.14 5.00 -9.70
N SER A 272 -1.42 4.90 -9.34
CA SER A 272 -2.01 5.68 -8.25
C SER A 272 -1.30 5.42 -6.91
N GLN A 273 -0.99 4.17 -6.58
CA GLN A 273 -0.26 3.82 -5.36
C GLN A 273 1.17 4.37 -5.37
N ALA A 274 1.91 4.16 -6.47
CA ALA A 274 3.31 4.50 -6.61
C ALA A 274 3.60 5.99 -6.37
N VAL A 275 2.66 6.88 -6.71
CA VAL A 275 2.84 8.33 -6.50
C VAL A 275 2.48 8.79 -5.08
N GLY A 276 2.05 7.93 -4.16
CA GLY A 276 1.78 8.32 -2.77
C GLY A 276 3.06 8.46 -1.93
N PRO A 277 3.81 7.35 -1.74
CA PRO A 277 4.93 7.28 -0.80
C PRO A 277 6.04 8.34 -1.00
N PRO A 278 6.44 8.69 -2.25
CA PRO A 278 7.51 9.68 -2.47
C PRO A 278 7.23 11.07 -1.90
N LEU A 279 5.98 11.40 -1.56
CA LEU A 279 5.58 12.65 -0.90
C LEU A 279 5.09 12.48 0.54
N SER A 280 5.00 11.24 1.03
CA SER A 280 4.56 10.99 2.40
C SER A 280 5.65 11.40 3.39
N SER A 281 5.26 12.21 4.37
CA SER A 281 6.18 12.65 5.42
C SER A 281 6.53 11.53 6.39
N PHE A 282 5.74 10.46 6.44
CA PHE A 282 6.11 9.26 7.19
C PHE A 282 7.01 8.34 6.36
N GLU A 283 6.67 8.09 5.09
CA GLU A 283 7.33 7.05 4.29
C GLU A 283 8.69 7.50 3.76
N MET A 284 8.74 8.46 2.84
CA MET A 284 9.96 8.72 2.05
C MET A 284 10.36 10.19 1.97
N SER A 285 9.54 11.13 2.45
CA SER A 285 9.71 12.54 2.14
C SER A 285 9.89 13.43 3.36
N ALA A 286 10.70 14.46 3.23
CA ALA A 286 10.59 15.62 4.10
C ALA A 286 9.25 16.31 3.89
N ASP A 287 8.65 16.85 4.96
CA ASP A 287 7.35 17.51 4.88
C ASP A 287 7.41 18.74 3.97
N GLY A 288 6.39 18.91 3.12
CA GLY A 288 6.28 20.02 2.17
C GLY A 288 7.04 19.87 0.85
N ARG A 289 7.69 18.73 0.60
CA ARG A 289 8.31 18.42 -0.71
C ARG A 289 7.24 18.13 -1.77
N THR A 290 7.52 18.46 -3.04
CA THR A 290 6.63 18.16 -4.19
C THR A 290 7.25 17.21 -5.22
N PHE A 291 6.45 16.61 -6.11
CA PHE A 291 6.98 15.73 -7.16
C PHE A 291 7.89 16.46 -8.15
N GLU A 292 7.56 17.71 -8.46
CA GLU A 292 8.41 18.54 -9.28
C GLU A 292 9.77 18.81 -8.60
N GLU A 293 9.90 18.63 -7.28
CA GLU A 293 11.18 18.65 -6.54
C GLU A 293 11.95 17.33 -6.64
N ILE A 294 11.26 16.21 -6.86
CA ILE A 294 11.86 14.89 -7.08
C ILE A 294 12.52 14.83 -8.47
N GLY A 295 11.82 15.24 -9.53
CA GLY A 295 12.22 15.02 -10.93
C GLY A 295 13.06 16.11 -11.62
N ASP A 296 14.14 16.67 -11.05
CA ASP A 296 14.97 17.72 -11.71
C ASP A 296 16.49 17.41 -11.69
N LYS A 297 17.21 18.09 -12.62
CA LYS A 297 18.61 18.58 -12.86
C LYS A 297 19.41 17.99 -14.02
N PHE A 298 20.22 18.70 -14.83
CA PHE A 298 20.51 20.13 -15.10
C PHE A 298 20.59 20.29 -16.64
N GLY A 299 20.28 21.47 -17.18
CA GLY A 299 20.84 21.94 -18.45
C GLY A 299 21.87 23.06 -18.22
N ASP A 300 23.12 22.85 -18.62
CA ASP A 300 24.29 23.75 -18.64
C ASP A 300 24.34 24.99 -17.69
N VAL A 301 25.35 25.02 -16.81
CA VAL A 301 25.60 26.12 -15.86
C VAL A 301 26.01 27.39 -16.61
N ASP A 302 25.16 28.43 -16.62
CA ASP A 302 25.59 29.76 -17.07
C ASP A 302 26.59 30.35 -16.06
N LYS A 303 27.88 30.34 -16.42
CA LYS A 303 29.03 30.78 -15.63
C LYS A 303 29.04 32.30 -15.30
N LYS A 304 28.01 33.06 -15.66
CA LYS A 304 28.06 34.55 -15.68
C LYS A 304 27.41 35.31 -14.53
N SER A 305 26.79 34.67 -13.54
CA SER A 305 25.93 35.42 -12.62
C SER A 305 26.49 35.49 -11.17
N ASN A 306 26.72 36.72 -10.68
CA ASN A 306 27.37 37.09 -9.40
C ASN A 306 26.41 37.27 -8.19
N SER A 307 25.35 36.47 -8.08
CA SER A 307 24.20 36.80 -7.20
C SER A 307 24.24 36.20 -5.78
N ALA A 308 25.36 35.59 -5.35
CA ALA A 308 25.41 34.83 -4.10
C ALA A 308 25.58 35.67 -2.81
N ALA A 309 25.72 36.99 -2.89
CA ALA A 309 26.29 37.79 -1.80
C ALA A 309 25.31 38.43 -0.78
N LYS A 310 24.01 38.13 -0.74
CA LYS A 310 23.05 38.94 0.07
C LYS A 310 21.92 38.21 0.82
N GLY A 311 22.10 36.97 1.27
CA GLY A 311 21.17 36.32 2.22
C GLY A 311 19.69 36.22 1.80
N LYS A 312 19.36 36.52 0.53
CA LYS A 312 18.06 36.23 -0.10
C LYS A 312 18.09 34.82 -0.67
N LYS A 313 16.94 34.14 -0.76
CA LYS A 313 16.79 32.91 -1.57
C LYS A 313 17.47 33.16 -2.91
N LEU A 314 18.48 32.35 -3.24
CA LEU A 314 19.20 32.49 -4.51
C LEU A 314 18.18 32.36 -5.64
N PRO A 315 18.22 33.23 -6.67
CA PRO A 315 17.59 32.87 -7.94
C PRO A 315 18.21 31.53 -8.33
N ARG A 316 17.39 30.47 -8.46
CA ARG A 316 17.87 29.12 -8.78
C ARG A 316 18.72 29.21 -10.04
N LYS A 317 20.03 29.25 -9.87
CA LYS A 317 20.97 28.99 -10.95
C LYS A 317 21.04 27.49 -11.08
N LEU A 318 19.93 26.93 -11.60
CA LEU A 318 19.62 25.52 -11.80
C LEU A 318 19.74 24.67 -10.51
N GLY A 319 18.66 24.17 -9.85
CA GLY A 319 17.74 23.04 -10.19
C GLY A 319 17.71 21.98 -9.03
N LYS A 320 16.88 20.91 -9.13
CA LYS A 320 16.50 19.86 -8.14
C LYS A 320 17.03 18.43 -8.42
N LYS A 321 16.45 17.31 -7.91
CA LYS A 321 17.24 16.14 -7.41
C LYS A 321 17.55 14.92 -8.32
N LEU A 322 16.57 14.19 -8.89
CA LEU A 322 16.83 12.85 -9.48
C LEU A 322 17.37 12.82 -10.92
N LEU A 323 16.94 13.72 -11.81
CA LEU A 323 17.29 13.62 -13.23
C LEU A 323 18.82 13.55 -13.52
N PRO A 324 19.71 14.29 -12.82
CA PRO A 324 21.15 14.26 -13.11
C PRO A 324 21.83 13.09 -12.42
N LEU A 325 21.16 12.47 -11.45
CA LEU A 325 21.74 11.41 -10.66
C LEU A 325 21.77 10.18 -11.55
N ARG A 326 22.85 9.42 -11.40
CA ARG A 326 22.93 8.12 -12.03
C ARG A 326 21.84 7.24 -11.41
N PRO A 327 20.97 6.61 -12.22
CA PRO A 327 19.99 5.65 -11.72
C PRO A 327 20.68 4.56 -10.90
N LEU A 328 20.13 4.27 -9.72
CA LEU A 328 20.66 3.33 -8.72
C LEU A 328 22.09 3.67 -8.26
N GLY A 329 22.47 4.95 -8.27
CA GLY A 329 23.83 5.42 -8.02
C GLY A 329 24.41 5.07 -6.64
N LYS A 330 23.56 4.67 -5.68
CA LYS A 330 23.97 4.20 -4.34
C LYS A 330 24.01 2.67 -4.21
N GLN A 331 23.62 1.92 -5.24
CA GLN A 331 23.37 0.48 -5.14
C GLN A 331 24.02 -0.29 -6.28
N VAL A 332 24.51 -1.50 -5.98
CA VAL A 332 24.98 -2.43 -7.00
C VAL A 332 23.78 -3.16 -7.63
N VAL A 333 23.85 -3.35 -8.95
CA VAL A 333 22.90 -4.18 -9.71
C VAL A 333 23.60 -5.47 -10.12
N HIS A 334 23.01 -6.63 -9.84
CA HIS A 334 23.63 -7.90 -10.19
C HIS A 334 23.90 -8.02 -11.71
N PRO A 335 25.06 -8.54 -12.18
CA PRO A 335 25.35 -8.69 -13.61
C PRO A 335 24.33 -9.55 -14.37
N GLU A 336 23.66 -10.46 -13.66
CA GLU A 336 22.61 -11.34 -14.20
C GLU A 336 21.18 -10.95 -13.79
N ASP A 337 20.95 -9.72 -13.32
CA ASP A 337 19.61 -9.19 -13.07
C ASP A 337 18.67 -9.44 -14.28
N SER A 338 17.41 -9.82 -14.03
CA SER A 338 16.48 -10.21 -15.08
C SER A 338 16.06 -9.06 -15.99
N VAL A 339 16.11 -7.82 -15.50
CA VAL A 339 15.68 -6.60 -16.20
C VAL A 339 16.85 -5.67 -16.51
N LEU A 340 17.77 -5.50 -15.55
CA LEU A 340 18.81 -4.48 -15.56
C LEU A 340 20.21 -5.00 -15.92
N ALA A 341 20.39 -6.30 -16.16
CA ALA A 341 21.71 -6.89 -16.47
C ALA A 341 22.48 -6.13 -17.56
N ALA A 342 21.82 -5.78 -18.67
CA ALA A 342 22.45 -5.06 -19.78
C ALA A 342 22.99 -3.67 -19.36
N GLU A 343 22.34 -3.04 -18.38
CA GLU A 343 22.69 -1.73 -17.83
C GLU A 343 23.57 -1.82 -16.57
N SER A 344 23.80 -3.00 -15.99
CA SER A 344 24.56 -3.12 -14.75
C SER A 344 25.99 -2.60 -14.90
N ARG A 345 26.46 -1.83 -13.91
CA ARG A 345 27.87 -1.42 -13.76
C ARG A 345 28.63 -2.26 -12.73
N SER A 346 28.06 -3.37 -12.26
CA SER A 346 28.69 -4.18 -11.22
C SER A 346 30.15 -4.52 -11.56
N PRO A 347 31.08 -4.42 -10.59
CA PRO A 347 30.83 -4.20 -9.16
C PRO A 347 30.63 -2.73 -8.74
N GLN A 348 30.64 -1.76 -9.66
CA GLN A 348 30.35 -0.37 -9.31
C GLN A 348 28.84 -0.11 -9.19
N PRO A 349 28.40 0.79 -8.29
CA PRO A 349 27.00 1.18 -8.18
C PRO A 349 26.41 1.82 -9.46
N GLY A 350 25.11 1.67 -9.64
CA GLY A 350 24.31 2.34 -10.66
C GLY A 350 24.29 1.71 -12.04
N LEU A 351 23.52 2.31 -12.93
CA LEU A 351 23.34 1.86 -14.32
C LEU A 351 24.34 2.49 -15.29
N LYS A 352 24.63 1.85 -16.43
CA LYS A 352 25.47 2.35 -17.54
C LYS A 352 24.86 3.62 -18.12
N THR A 353 23.56 3.59 -18.42
CA THR A 353 22.77 4.79 -18.71
C THR A 353 22.97 5.81 -17.59
N ALA A 354 23.44 7.00 -17.94
CA ALA A 354 23.97 7.93 -16.97
C ALA A 354 22.90 8.76 -16.25
N THR A 355 21.68 8.86 -16.79
CA THR A 355 20.66 9.77 -16.28
C THR A 355 19.24 9.21 -16.43
N TYR A 356 18.32 9.73 -15.61
CA TYR A 356 16.91 9.37 -15.70
C TYR A 356 16.20 10.02 -16.90
N GLU A 357 16.65 11.18 -17.40
CA GLU A 357 16.04 11.74 -18.62
C GLU A 357 16.17 10.76 -19.78
N LYS A 358 17.34 10.13 -19.94
CA LYS A 358 17.53 9.16 -21.01
C LYS A 358 16.59 7.95 -20.87
N LEU A 359 16.39 7.45 -19.64
CA LEU A 359 15.47 6.35 -19.40
C LEU A 359 14.01 6.74 -19.66
N ILE A 360 13.60 7.96 -19.29
CA ILE A 360 12.26 8.50 -19.59
C ILE A 360 12.09 8.67 -21.10
N GLU A 361 13.08 9.26 -21.78
CA GLU A 361 13.10 9.43 -23.22
C GLU A 361 12.97 8.10 -23.94
N ASP A 362 13.60 7.03 -23.45
CA ASP A 362 13.51 5.68 -24.03
C ASP A 362 12.15 5.02 -23.80
N ALA A 363 11.50 5.28 -22.66
CA ALA A 363 10.22 4.66 -22.29
C ALA A 363 8.98 5.39 -22.84
N PHE A 364 8.98 6.73 -22.87
CA PHE A 364 7.79 7.55 -23.10
C PHE A 364 7.79 8.30 -24.43
N LYS A 365 6.58 8.55 -24.96
CA LYS A 365 6.42 9.31 -26.20
C LYS A 365 6.80 10.80 -26.01
N PRO A 366 7.44 11.44 -27.02
CA PRO A 366 7.96 12.81 -26.90
C PRO A 366 6.97 13.88 -26.49
N GLU A 367 5.69 13.77 -26.85
CA GLU A 367 4.66 14.74 -26.50
C GLU A 367 4.45 14.90 -24.99
N TRP A 368 4.94 13.96 -24.17
CA TRP A 368 4.83 14.01 -22.72
C TRP A 368 6.04 14.63 -22.02
N TRP A 369 7.20 14.77 -22.67
CA TRP A 369 8.43 15.27 -22.05
C TRP A 369 9.15 16.37 -22.84
N LYS A 370 8.86 16.53 -24.15
CA LYS A 370 9.57 17.43 -25.05
C LYS A 370 8.78 18.70 -25.35
N SER A 371 9.23 19.84 -24.81
CA SER A 371 8.63 21.14 -25.07
C SER A 371 9.67 22.27 -25.03
N ASN A 372 9.49 23.27 -25.89
CA ASN A 372 10.20 24.56 -25.87
C ASN A 372 9.51 25.59 -24.95
N ARG A 373 8.31 25.25 -24.45
CA ARG A 373 7.55 25.99 -23.43
C ARG A 373 7.74 25.34 -22.07
N MET A 374 7.58 26.15 -21.03
CA MET A 374 7.73 25.76 -19.64
C MET A 374 6.40 25.93 -18.90
N ILE A 375 6.27 25.26 -17.76
CA ILE A 375 5.11 25.37 -16.87
C ILE A 375 5.55 26.11 -15.62
N GLN A 376 4.95 27.26 -15.36
CA GLN A 376 5.16 28.02 -14.14
C GLN A 376 4.01 27.78 -13.17
N ILE A 377 4.30 27.44 -11.92
CA ILE A 377 3.31 27.32 -10.84
C ILE A 377 3.43 28.56 -9.96
N ASP A 378 2.37 29.34 -9.79
CA ASP A 378 2.44 30.51 -8.90
C ASP A 378 2.24 30.13 -7.42
N ASP A 379 2.36 31.11 -6.52
CA ASP A 379 2.20 30.91 -5.07
C ASP A 379 0.77 30.45 -4.68
N LYS A 380 -0.19 30.52 -5.61
CA LYS A 380 -1.57 30.03 -5.43
C LYS A 380 -1.79 28.65 -6.07
N GLY A 381 -0.74 28.03 -6.62
CA GLY A 381 -0.81 26.75 -7.32
C GLY A 381 -1.34 26.83 -8.74
N GLN A 382 -1.54 28.03 -9.31
CA GLN A 382 -2.01 28.17 -10.70
C GLN A 382 -0.88 27.87 -11.68
N ARG A 383 -1.19 27.10 -12.72
CA ARG A 383 -0.23 26.69 -13.75
C ARG A 383 -0.35 27.58 -14.98
N ASN A 384 0.75 28.22 -15.35
CA ASN A 384 0.85 29.13 -16.48
C ASN A 384 1.89 28.62 -17.48
N ILE A 385 1.56 28.61 -18.78
CA ILE A 385 2.49 28.19 -19.82
C ILE A 385 3.34 29.38 -20.27
N VAL A 386 4.62 29.38 -19.90
CA VAL A 386 5.55 30.48 -20.18
C VAL A 386 6.56 30.10 -21.28
N LYS A 387 7.22 31.10 -21.85
CA LYS A 387 8.36 30.86 -22.75
C LYS A 387 9.56 30.41 -21.91
N LYS A 388 10.40 29.54 -22.45
CA LYS A 388 11.69 29.23 -21.83
C LYS A 388 12.52 30.52 -21.75
N PRO A 389 12.97 30.93 -20.55
CA PRO A 389 13.71 32.18 -20.41
C PRO A 389 15.18 32.00 -20.84
N ASP A 390 15.82 33.08 -21.32
CA ASP A 390 17.26 33.12 -21.63
C ASP A 390 18.13 33.27 -20.36
N LYS A 391 17.65 32.74 -19.23
CA LYS A 391 18.30 32.77 -17.91
C LYS A 391 18.04 31.44 -17.20
N SER A 392 18.67 31.27 -16.04
CA SER A 392 18.34 30.14 -15.16
C SER A 392 16.87 30.19 -14.72
N LEU A 393 16.26 29.01 -14.63
CA LEU A 393 14.85 28.86 -14.28
C LEU A 393 14.57 29.32 -12.86
N ALA A 394 13.42 29.97 -12.66
CA ALA A 394 12.94 30.31 -11.33
C ALA A 394 12.55 29.07 -10.53
N THR A 395 12.29 29.24 -9.23
CA THR A 395 11.94 28.12 -8.34
C THR A 395 10.63 27.43 -8.68
N ASN A 396 9.86 28.06 -9.54
CA ASN A 396 8.50 27.71 -9.81
C ASN A 396 8.27 27.49 -11.31
N GLU A 397 9.33 27.41 -12.11
CA GLU A 397 9.31 27.15 -13.55
C GLU A 397 9.85 25.73 -13.80
N TYR A 398 9.11 24.94 -14.57
CA TYR A 398 9.35 23.51 -14.80
C TYR A 398 9.42 23.18 -16.28
N THR A 399 10.38 22.34 -16.66
CA THR A 399 10.35 21.67 -17.96
C THR A 399 9.12 20.77 -18.03
N LEU A 400 8.73 20.39 -19.24
CA LEU A 400 7.62 19.45 -19.40
C LEU A 400 7.92 18.11 -18.71
N MET A 401 9.17 17.63 -18.80
CA MET A 401 9.57 16.39 -18.14
C MET A 401 9.48 16.49 -16.61
N GLU A 402 9.94 17.58 -16.01
CA GLU A 402 9.86 17.83 -14.56
C GLU A 402 8.41 17.89 -14.08
N TYR A 403 7.55 18.63 -14.79
CA TYR A 403 6.15 18.77 -14.42
C TYR A 403 5.37 17.45 -14.54
N ASN A 404 5.70 16.63 -15.53
CA ASN A 404 5.09 15.32 -15.75
C ASN A 404 5.84 14.18 -15.03
N PHE A 405 6.82 14.48 -14.19
CA PHE A 405 7.55 13.44 -13.46
C PHE A 405 6.67 12.43 -12.70
N PRO A 406 5.58 12.81 -12.00
CA PRO A 406 4.71 11.82 -11.35
C PRO A 406 4.00 10.88 -12.35
N LEU A 407 3.70 11.35 -13.56
CA LEU A 407 3.16 10.50 -14.63
C LEU A 407 4.18 9.42 -15.02
N PHE A 408 5.45 9.81 -15.21
CA PHE A 408 6.50 8.86 -15.56
C PHE A 408 6.80 7.88 -14.43
N PHE A 409 6.92 8.40 -13.20
CA PHE A 409 7.17 7.58 -12.01
C PHE A 409 6.05 6.55 -11.83
N GLY A 410 4.79 6.99 -11.79
CA GLY A 410 3.64 6.13 -11.58
C GLY A 410 3.49 5.06 -12.66
N LEU A 411 3.55 5.43 -13.94
CA LEU A 411 3.40 4.46 -15.03
C LEU A 411 4.59 3.51 -15.16
N ALA A 412 5.83 3.98 -14.95
CA ALA A 412 6.99 3.11 -15.01
C ALA A 412 6.98 2.09 -13.86
N VAL A 413 6.74 2.54 -12.61
CA VAL A 413 6.63 1.64 -11.44
C VAL A 413 5.49 0.65 -11.63
N GLN A 414 4.30 1.09 -12.07
CA GLN A 414 3.20 0.18 -12.41
C GLN A 414 3.63 -0.87 -13.44
N THR A 415 4.33 -0.47 -14.50
CA THR A 415 4.74 -1.40 -15.56
C THR A 415 5.72 -2.44 -15.03
N TYR A 416 6.61 -2.06 -14.11
CA TYR A 416 7.50 -3.00 -13.41
C TYR A 416 6.75 -3.91 -12.44
N GLU A 417 5.93 -3.36 -11.54
CA GLU A 417 5.14 -4.14 -10.58
C GLU A 417 4.16 -5.11 -11.27
N SER A 418 3.69 -4.78 -12.46
CA SER A 418 2.88 -5.68 -13.31
C SER A 418 3.62 -6.94 -13.77
N THR A 419 4.95 -6.99 -13.61
CA THR A 419 5.77 -8.20 -13.88
C THR A 419 5.93 -9.10 -12.65
N LEU A 420 5.63 -8.61 -11.44
CA LEU A 420 5.82 -9.31 -10.18
C LEU A 420 4.66 -10.30 -9.93
N ILE A 421 4.56 -11.29 -10.82
CA ILE A 421 3.48 -12.28 -10.82
C ILE A 421 3.96 -13.60 -10.23
N SER A 422 3.29 -14.02 -9.16
CA SER A 422 3.52 -15.29 -8.46
C SER A 422 2.41 -16.28 -8.78
N ASP A 423 2.63 -17.06 -9.84
CA ASP A 423 1.67 -17.97 -10.47
C ASP A 423 2.15 -19.44 -10.53
N ASP A 424 3.18 -19.80 -9.74
CA ASP A 424 3.82 -21.13 -9.79
C ASP A 424 3.95 -21.78 -8.41
N THR A 425 2.89 -21.64 -7.60
CA THR A 425 2.77 -22.25 -6.27
C THR A 425 2.44 -23.76 -6.35
N PRO A 426 2.61 -24.55 -5.27
CA PRO A 426 2.08 -25.91 -5.20
C PRO A 426 0.59 -26.02 -5.57
N PHE A 427 -0.21 -25.02 -5.22
CA PHE A 427 -1.62 -24.94 -5.63
C PHE A 427 -1.78 -24.77 -7.15
N ASP A 428 -0.98 -23.89 -7.79
CA ASP A 428 -1.03 -23.68 -9.26
C ASP A 428 -0.61 -24.92 -10.05
N ARG A 429 0.37 -25.67 -9.52
CA ARG A 429 0.85 -26.92 -10.10
C ARG A 429 -0.03 -28.14 -9.77
N ASN A 430 -1.02 -27.98 -8.90
CA ASN A 430 -1.90 -29.05 -8.41
C ASN A 430 -1.12 -30.21 -7.73
N VAL A 431 -0.19 -29.87 -6.84
CA VAL A 431 0.67 -30.83 -6.12
C VAL A 431 0.56 -30.68 -4.59
N LEU A 432 -0.66 -30.53 -4.10
CA LEU A 432 -0.95 -30.39 -2.66
C LEU A 432 -0.71 -31.71 -1.90
N THR A 433 -0.19 -31.62 -0.67
CA THR A 433 -0.22 -32.74 0.26
C THR A 433 -1.65 -33.07 0.69
N GLU A 434 -1.89 -34.26 1.27
CA GLU A 434 -3.21 -34.61 1.79
C GLU A 434 -3.71 -33.62 2.85
N GLN A 435 -2.80 -33.12 3.70
CA GLN A 435 -3.13 -32.11 4.71
C GLN A 435 -3.58 -30.80 4.07
N GLN A 436 -2.83 -30.34 3.07
CA GLN A 436 -3.15 -29.13 2.31
C GLN A 436 -4.47 -29.27 1.55
N GLN A 437 -4.77 -30.46 1.02
CA GLN A 437 -6.04 -30.73 0.34
C GLN A 437 -7.22 -30.64 1.32
N ARG A 438 -7.11 -31.22 2.53
CA ARG A 438 -8.15 -31.03 3.58
C ARG A 438 -8.32 -29.56 3.96
N GLY A 439 -7.22 -28.81 4.06
CA GLY A 439 -7.24 -27.37 4.30
C GLY A 439 -7.97 -26.59 3.21
N LYS A 440 -7.71 -26.92 1.93
CA LYS A 440 -8.43 -26.35 0.78
C LYS A 440 -9.93 -26.65 0.82
N ASP A 441 -10.31 -27.86 1.20
CA ASP A 441 -11.71 -28.25 1.31
C ASP A 441 -12.43 -27.48 2.45
N LEU A 442 -11.74 -27.27 3.57
CA LEU A 442 -12.22 -26.39 4.65
C LEU A 442 -12.37 -24.95 4.18
N PHE A 443 -11.38 -24.42 3.45
CA PHE A 443 -11.36 -23.07 2.91
C PHE A 443 -12.56 -22.79 2.00
N ASN A 444 -12.90 -23.74 1.13
CA ASN A 444 -14.04 -23.66 0.20
C ASN A 444 -15.39 -23.97 0.87
N GLY A 445 -15.37 -24.73 1.96
CA GLY A 445 -16.56 -25.22 2.65
C GLY A 445 -16.74 -24.57 4.02
N LYS A 446 -16.52 -25.37 5.07
CA LYS A 446 -16.89 -25.05 6.45
C LYS A 446 -16.32 -23.71 6.96
N ALA A 447 -15.09 -23.36 6.56
CA ALA A 447 -14.45 -22.13 7.02
C ALA A 447 -14.92 -20.87 6.26
N GLY A 448 -15.52 -21.03 5.07
CA GLY A 448 -16.11 -19.93 4.31
C GLY A 448 -15.11 -18.89 3.77
N CYS A 449 -13.81 -19.15 3.82
CA CYS A 449 -12.75 -18.21 3.44
C CYS A 449 -12.89 -17.73 1.99
N ILE A 450 -13.36 -18.61 1.10
CA ILE A 450 -13.65 -18.31 -0.31
C ILE A 450 -14.63 -17.13 -0.49
N GLY A 451 -15.48 -16.83 0.49
CA GLY A 451 -16.39 -15.68 0.41
C GLY A 451 -15.69 -14.34 0.16
N CYS A 452 -14.49 -14.17 0.73
CA CYS A 452 -13.68 -12.96 0.57
C CYS A 452 -12.38 -13.19 -0.21
N HIS A 453 -11.89 -14.43 -0.24
CA HIS A 453 -10.63 -14.82 -0.89
C HIS A 453 -10.92 -15.84 -2.00
N ASN A 454 -11.43 -15.35 -3.13
CA ASN A 454 -11.88 -16.19 -4.26
C ASN A 454 -11.07 -15.96 -5.53
N GLY A 455 -11.42 -16.71 -6.57
CA GLY A 455 -10.84 -16.60 -7.90
C GLY A 455 -9.40 -17.09 -7.95
N ALA A 456 -8.68 -16.66 -9.00
CA ALA A 456 -7.30 -17.05 -9.19
C ALA A 456 -6.34 -16.21 -8.34
N GLU A 457 -6.77 -15.00 -8.01
CA GLU A 457 -6.04 -13.97 -7.28
C GLU A 457 -6.15 -14.14 -5.76
N PHE A 458 -7.02 -15.05 -5.27
CA PHE A 458 -7.30 -15.27 -3.85
C PHE A 458 -7.76 -13.99 -3.12
N THR A 459 -8.51 -13.14 -3.82
CA THR A 459 -9.11 -11.92 -3.26
C THR A 459 -10.34 -11.50 -4.06
N SER A 460 -11.40 -11.10 -3.37
CA SER A 460 -12.57 -10.48 -3.98
C SER A 460 -12.36 -8.99 -4.31
N ALA A 461 -11.25 -8.39 -3.91
CA ALA A 461 -10.86 -7.02 -4.26
C ALA A 461 -10.12 -6.91 -5.61
N SER A 462 -10.11 -8.00 -6.40
CA SER A 462 -9.46 -8.02 -7.70
C SER A 462 -10.24 -7.23 -8.76
N VAL A 463 -9.55 -6.79 -9.82
CA VAL A 463 -10.18 -6.20 -11.01
C VAL A 463 -11.22 -7.16 -11.60
N SER A 464 -10.89 -8.45 -11.72
CA SER A 464 -11.76 -9.47 -12.31
C SER A 464 -13.07 -9.69 -11.53
N ASN A 465 -13.10 -9.36 -10.23
CA ASN A 465 -14.29 -9.44 -9.39
C ASN A 465 -15.02 -8.09 -9.29
N VAL A 466 -14.31 -7.02 -8.91
CA VAL A 466 -14.90 -5.71 -8.64
C VAL A 466 -15.48 -5.07 -9.91
N SER A 467 -14.88 -5.31 -11.08
CA SER A 467 -15.44 -4.80 -12.35
C SER A 467 -16.78 -5.45 -12.75
N LYS A 468 -17.13 -6.61 -12.19
CA LYS A 468 -18.46 -7.23 -12.40
C LYS A 468 -19.51 -6.66 -11.46
N GLN A 469 -19.12 -6.39 -10.22
CA GLN A 469 -19.98 -5.80 -9.22
C GLN A 469 -19.15 -4.91 -8.29
N ARG A 470 -19.21 -3.60 -8.52
CA ARG A 470 -18.42 -2.63 -7.77
C ARG A 470 -19.02 -2.32 -6.38
N ILE A 471 -20.35 -2.22 -6.34
CA ILE A 471 -21.13 -2.06 -5.11
C ILE A 471 -21.84 -3.38 -4.79
N GLY A 472 -21.48 -3.97 -3.66
CA GLY A 472 -22.17 -5.12 -3.09
C GLY A 472 -23.44 -4.70 -2.35
N SER A 473 -24.44 -5.57 -2.33
CA SER A 473 -25.61 -5.39 -1.47
C SER A 473 -26.18 -6.72 -0.98
N ILE A 474 -26.62 -6.73 0.28
CA ILE A 474 -27.30 -7.86 0.91
C ILE A 474 -28.61 -7.36 1.51
N THR A 475 -29.73 -7.97 1.12
CA THR A 475 -31.05 -7.69 1.68
C THR A 475 -31.45 -8.81 2.63
N ILE A 476 -31.73 -8.45 3.88
CA ILE A 476 -32.37 -9.34 4.83
C ILE A 476 -33.87 -9.03 4.81
N PRO A 477 -34.72 -10.00 4.43
CA PRO A 477 -36.16 -9.80 4.42
C PRO A 477 -36.67 -9.28 5.76
N ASN A 478 -37.49 -8.22 5.72
CA ASN A 478 -38.12 -7.58 6.88
C ASN A 478 -37.16 -6.95 7.91
N VAL A 479 -35.87 -6.84 7.62
CA VAL A 479 -34.89 -6.20 8.52
C VAL A 479 -34.27 -4.97 7.87
N ALA A 480 -33.40 -5.14 6.88
CA ALA A 480 -32.70 -4.05 6.22
C ALA A 480 -31.99 -4.53 4.94
N THR A 481 -31.67 -3.58 4.08
CA THR A 481 -30.69 -3.77 2.99
C THR A 481 -29.38 -3.10 3.40
N PHE A 482 -28.27 -3.80 3.22
CA PHE A 482 -26.92 -3.28 3.43
C PHE A 482 -26.23 -3.15 2.08
N ALA A 483 -25.46 -2.08 1.91
CA ALA A 483 -24.62 -1.86 0.74
C ALA A 483 -23.18 -1.61 1.17
N PHE A 484 -22.21 -2.08 0.40
CA PHE A 484 -20.79 -2.05 0.75
C PHE A 484 -19.90 -2.03 -0.49
N ASP A 485 -18.66 -1.59 -0.30
CA ASP A 485 -17.62 -1.62 -1.32
C ASP A 485 -17.21 -3.09 -1.53
N ASN A 486 -17.38 -3.63 -2.74
CA ASN A 486 -16.98 -5.01 -3.00
C ASN A 486 -15.46 -5.18 -2.80
N GLY A 487 -15.05 -6.24 -2.11
CA GLY A 487 -13.65 -6.48 -1.75
C GLY A 487 -13.17 -5.82 -0.46
N PHE A 488 -14.02 -5.06 0.25
CA PHE A 488 -13.68 -4.42 1.52
C PHE A 488 -14.54 -4.96 2.67
N PHE A 489 -13.89 -5.40 3.75
CA PHE A 489 -14.57 -6.05 4.87
C PHE A 489 -14.01 -5.59 6.20
N ASN A 490 -14.90 -5.39 7.18
CA ASN A 490 -14.52 -5.28 8.57
C ASN A 490 -14.59 -6.67 9.20
N VAL A 491 -13.44 -7.22 9.60
CA VAL A 491 -13.32 -8.55 10.21
C VAL A 491 -13.11 -8.49 11.73
N GLY A 492 -13.17 -7.30 12.33
CA GLY A 492 -13.02 -7.13 13.78
C GLY A 492 -11.58 -7.24 14.28
N VAL A 493 -10.59 -6.75 13.52
CA VAL A 493 -9.18 -6.71 13.98
C VAL A 493 -8.97 -5.69 15.09
N ARG A 494 -9.56 -4.49 14.95
CA ARG A 494 -9.55 -3.39 15.93
C ARG A 494 -10.89 -2.67 15.94
N PRO A 495 -11.24 -1.93 17.00
CA PRO A 495 -12.37 -1.01 17.01
C PRO A 495 -12.31 0.02 15.87
N VAL A 496 -13.47 0.35 15.28
CA VAL A 496 -13.60 1.36 14.21
C VAL A 496 -13.06 2.73 14.62
N SER A 497 -13.13 3.07 15.90
CA SER A 497 -12.62 4.34 16.43
C SER A 497 -11.09 4.44 16.38
N GLU A 498 -10.39 3.33 16.19
CA GLU A 498 -8.92 3.26 16.13
C GLU A 498 -8.40 3.26 14.70
N ASP A 499 -9.12 2.65 13.76
CA ASP A 499 -8.85 2.81 12.32
C ASP A 499 -10.17 2.69 11.53
N PRO A 500 -10.61 3.76 10.85
CA PRO A 500 -11.85 3.72 10.08
C PRO A 500 -11.74 2.94 8.76
N GLY A 501 -10.53 2.59 8.31
CA GLY A 501 -10.30 1.93 7.01
C GLY A 501 -10.90 2.72 5.84
N VAL A 502 -11.60 2.03 4.95
CA VAL A 502 -12.34 2.63 3.82
C VAL A 502 -13.51 3.53 4.27
N GLY A 503 -13.87 3.49 5.55
CA GLY A 503 -14.82 4.43 6.16
C GLY A 503 -14.28 5.86 6.30
N GLY A 504 -12.97 6.05 6.15
CA GLY A 504 -12.34 7.37 6.19
C GLY A 504 -12.68 8.28 5.00
N ASN A 505 -12.07 9.46 4.97
CA ASN A 505 -12.18 10.44 3.90
C ASN A 505 -10.82 10.71 3.25
N ASP A 506 -10.82 11.13 2.00
CA ASP A 506 -9.64 11.70 1.34
C ASP A 506 -9.33 13.12 1.89
N PRO A 507 -8.16 13.71 1.58
CA PRO A 507 -7.79 15.04 2.06
C PRO A 507 -8.75 16.17 1.65
N SER A 508 -9.59 15.97 0.63
CA SER A 508 -10.62 16.92 0.22
C SER A 508 -11.96 16.71 0.96
N GLY A 509 -12.01 15.74 1.88
CA GLY A 509 -13.19 15.41 2.67
C GLY A 509 -14.21 14.53 1.96
N ASN A 510 -13.89 13.95 0.78
CA ASN A 510 -14.80 12.99 0.15
C ASN A 510 -14.61 11.59 0.76
N PRO A 511 -15.68 10.79 0.90
CA PRO A 511 -15.57 9.43 1.44
C PRO A 511 -14.67 8.53 0.60
N LEU A 512 -13.77 7.75 1.23
CA LEU A 512 -12.98 6.72 0.53
C LEU A 512 -13.89 5.59 0.00
N SER A 513 -14.95 5.26 0.74
CA SER A 513 -15.97 4.32 0.30
C SER A 513 -16.69 4.78 -0.97
N GLU A 514 -16.62 3.95 -2.01
CA GLU A 514 -17.33 4.17 -3.27
C GLU A 514 -18.84 4.06 -3.09
N THR A 515 -19.29 3.23 -2.15
CA THR A 515 -20.71 3.13 -1.77
C THR A 515 -21.20 4.45 -1.19
N ARG A 516 -20.44 5.08 -0.28
CA ARG A 516 -20.77 6.40 0.28
C ARG A 516 -20.76 7.49 -0.80
N VAL A 517 -19.75 7.50 -1.68
CA VAL A 517 -19.68 8.42 -2.82
C VAL A 517 -20.91 8.27 -3.73
N THR A 518 -21.31 7.03 -4.00
CA THR A 518 -22.48 6.73 -4.84
C THR A 518 -23.78 7.15 -4.17
N GLN A 519 -23.93 6.90 -2.86
CA GLN A 519 -25.09 7.35 -2.08
C GLN A 519 -25.22 8.88 -2.06
N GLN A 520 -24.12 9.61 -2.14
CA GLN A 520 -24.11 11.07 -2.28
C GLN A 520 -24.40 11.57 -3.71
N GLY A 521 -24.63 10.67 -4.68
CA GLY A 521 -24.86 11.03 -6.08
C GLY A 521 -23.60 11.53 -6.81
N LYS A 522 -22.41 11.23 -6.29
CA LYS A 522 -21.12 11.74 -6.80
C LYS A 522 -20.31 10.71 -7.58
N SER A 523 -20.86 9.52 -7.87
CA SER A 523 -20.16 8.40 -8.52
C SER A 523 -19.61 8.79 -9.90
N LEU A 524 -20.41 9.42 -10.76
CA LEU A 524 -19.93 9.85 -12.08
C LEU A 524 -18.76 10.83 -11.98
N ALA A 525 -18.86 11.83 -11.11
CA ALA A 525 -17.85 12.89 -10.98
C ALA A 525 -16.54 12.39 -10.35
N LEU A 526 -16.62 11.54 -9.33
CA LEU A 526 -15.45 11.13 -8.53
C LEU A 526 -14.89 9.74 -8.90
N LEU A 527 -15.69 8.88 -9.54
CA LEU A 527 -15.33 7.50 -9.87
C LEU A 527 -15.36 7.23 -11.39
N GLY A 528 -15.85 8.18 -12.19
CA GLY A 528 -15.89 8.10 -13.66
C GLY A 528 -17.00 7.19 -14.19
N GLU A 529 -17.94 6.78 -13.35
CA GLU A 529 -18.99 5.83 -13.69
C GLU A 529 -20.25 6.10 -12.86
N THR A 530 -21.41 6.03 -13.49
CA THR A 530 -22.70 6.11 -12.79
C THR A 530 -23.00 4.78 -12.13
N LEU A 531 -22.75 4.70 -10.83
CA LEU A 531 -23.10 3.56 -9.99
C LEU A 531 -24.45 3.79 -9.30
N SER A 532 -25.11 2.71 -8.89
CA SER A 532 -26.35 2.75 -8.11
C SER A 532 -26.18 2.02 -6.78
N VAL A 533 -26.76 2.57 -5.73
CA VAL A 533 -26.90 1.92 -4.41
C VAL A 533 -28.39 1.69 -4.16
N PRO A 534 -28.83 0.50 -3.68
CA PRO A 534 -30.24 0.25 -3.39
C PRO A 534 -30.83 1.31 -2.46
N THR A 535 -32.00 1.85 -2.82
CA THR A 535 -32.65 2.90 -2.05
C THR A 535 -32.94 2.44 -0.62
N GLY A 536 -32.62 3.29 0.36
CA GLY A 536 -32.83 2.99 1.78
C GLY A 536 -31.82 2.02 2.39
N SER A 537 -30.79 1.59 1.64
CA SER A 537 -29.75 0.72 2.20
C SER A 537 -28.90 1.44 3.25
N THR A 538 -28.53 0.72 4.30
CA THR A 538 -27.48 1.14 5.24
C THR A 538 -26.12 0.84 4.63
N VAL A 539 -25.23 1.84 4.55
CA VAL A 539 -23.88 1.65 4.02
C VAL A 539 -22.95 1.10 5.10
N VAL A 540 -22.25 0.01 4.78
CA VAL A 540 -21.23 -0.61 5.63
C VAL A 540 -19.87 -0.33 5.01
N ALA A 541 -19.08 0.51 5.69
CA ALA A 541 -17.75 0.91 5.25
C ALA A 541 -16.74 1.06 6.40
N ASP A 542 -17.22 1.38 7.61
CA ASP A 542 -16.34 1.67 8.74
C ASP A 542 -15.57 0.44 9.23
N GLY A 543 -14.26 0.61 9.40
CA GLY A 543 -13.31 -0.47 9.71
C GLY A 543 -13.15 -1.48 8.58
N GLY A 544 -13.63 -1.16 7.37
CA GLY A 544 -13.50 -2.01 6.20
C GLY A 544 -12.13 -1.88 5.56
N PHE A 545 -11.46 -3.02 5.34
CA PHE A 545 -10.16 -3.07 4.66
C PHE A 545 -10.22 -3.97 3.44
N LYS A 546 -9.38 -3.67 2.45
CA LYS A 546 -9.21 -4.49 1.26
C LYS A 546 -8.87 -5.92 1.67
N ALA A 547 -9.64 -6.90 1.17
CA ALA A 547 -9.27 -8.31 1.30
C ALA A 547 -7.92 -8.53 0.59
N PRO A 548 -6.84 -8.87 1.30
CA PRO A 548 -5.55 -9.11 0.66
C PRO A 548 -5.60 -10.40 -0.18
N GLY A 549 -4.81 -10.45 -1.25
CA GLY A 549 -4.50 -11.74 -1.88
C GLY A 549 -3.74 -12.63 -0.90
N LEU A 550 -3.94 -13.94 -0.97
CA LEU A 550 -3.30 -14.90 -0.04
C LEU A 550 -2.09 -15.63 -0.63
N ARG A 551 -1.69 -15.28 -1.85
CA ARG A 551 -0.48 -15.82 -2.48
C ARG A 551 0.76 -15.30 -1.74
N ASN A 552 1.69 -16.19 -1.43
CA ASN A 552 2.89 -15.96 -0.62
C ASN A 552 2.62 -15.50 0.83
N VAL A 553 1.41 -15.72 1.35
CA VAL A 553 1.06 -15.26 2.71
C VAL A 553 1.97 -15.85 3.79
N GLU A 554 2.59 -17.01 3.57
CA GLU A 554 3.60 -17.57 4.47
C GLU A 554 4.79 -16.63 4.73
N LEU A 555 5.14 -15.80 3.75
CA LEU A 555 6.34 -14.95 3.74
C LEU A 555 6.05 -13.51 4.20
N THR A 556 4.81 -13.16 4.55
CA THR A 556 4.42 -11.77 4.78
C THR A 556 3.92 -11.53 6.20
N ALA A 557 4.52 -12.23 7.17
CA ALA A 557 4.33 -11.92 8.58
C ALA A 557 5.02 -10.57 8.92
N PRO A 558 4.51 -9.80 9.88
CA PRO A 558 3.28 -10.06 10.66
C PRO A 558 2.00 -9.71 9.89
N TYR A 559 0.85 -10.22 10.35
CA TYR A 559 -0.40 -10.22 9.58
C TYR A 559 -1.39 -9.13 9.98
N PHE A 560 -2.34 -8.87 9.08
CA PHE A 560 -3.35 -7.81 9.10
C PHE A 560 -2.78 -6.40 8.92
N HIS A 561 -3.68 -5.42 8.71
CA HIS A 561 -3.33 -4.02 8.52
C HIS A 561 -2.65 -3.38 9.74
N ASN A 562 -2.71 -4.00 10.92
CA ASN A 562 -1.98 -3.55 12.11
C ASN A 562 -0.73 -4.40 12.40
N GLY A 563 -0.47 -5.47 11.64
CA GLY A 563 0.66 -6.37 11.91
C GLY A 563 0.55 -7.05 13.27
N GLY A 564 -0.66 -7.24 13.83
CA GLY A 564 -0.85 -7.67 15.22
C GLY A 564 -0.83 -9.18 15.45
N GLN A 565 -0.60 -10.00 14.42
CA GLN A 565 -0.51 -11.46 14.52
C GLN A 565 0.81 -11.96 13.90
N LEU A 566 1.44 -12.94 14.53
CA LEU A 566 2.75 -13.44 14.11
C LEU A 566 2.68 -14.68 13.22
N THR A 567 1.69 -15.56 13.42
CA THR A 567 1.63 -16.86 12.73
C THR A 567 0.32 -17.07 11.98
N LEU A 568 0.35 -17.85 10.89
CA LEU A 568 -0.87 -18.25 10.17
C LEU A 568 -1.85 -19.00 11.07
N LYS A 569 -1.36 -19.76 12.06
CA LYS A 569 -2.22 -20.42 13.06
C LYS A 569 -2.97 -19.42 13.93
N GLN A 570 -2.32 -18.34 14.37
CA GLN A 570 -2.98 -17.26 15.09
C GLN A 570 -4.03 -16.54 14.22
N VAL A 571 -3.73 -16.34 12.93
CA VAL A 571 -4.71 -15.79 11.96
C VAL A 571 -5.92 -16.72 11.81
N VAL A 572 -5.71 -18.02 11.62
CA VAL A 572 -6.81 -19.00 11.54
C VAL A 572 -7.62 -19.03 12.84
N GLU A 573 -6.97 -18.96 14.00
CA GLU A 573 -7.65 -18.87 15.29
C GLU A 573 -8.52 -17.61 15.38
N PHE A 574 -8.01 -16.46 14.92
CA PHE A 574 -8.76 -15.20 14.83
C PHE A 574 -10.07 -15.37 14.06
N TYR A 575 -10.02 -15.96 12.87
CA TYR A 575 -11.22 -16.21 12.09
C TYR A 575 -12.12 -17.25 12.78
N ASN A 576 -11.54 -18.30 13.37
CA ASN A 576 -12.30 -19.36 14.05
C ASN A 576 -13.14 -18.85 15.23
N ARG A 577 -12.63 -17.85 15.97
CA ARG A 577 -13.35 -17.21 17.08
C ARG A 577 -14.30 -16.08 16.65
N GLY A 578 -14.32 -15.71 15.37
CA GLY A 578 -15.19 -14.65 14.84
C GLY A 578 -14.59 -13.23 14.91
N GLY A 579 -13.26 -13.10 14.99
CA GLY A 579 -12.55 -11.84 15.16
C GLY A 579 -12.29 -11.48 16.63
N ASP A 580 -11.58 -10.37 16.86
CA ASP A 580 -11.20 -9.92 18.21
C ASP A 580 -12.22 -8.92 18.76
N PHE A 581 -12.76 -8.04 17.90
CA PHE A 581 -13.66 -6.98 18.31
C PHE A 581 -15.06 -7.12 17.70
N PRO A 582 -16.12 -6.73 18.45
CA PRO A 582 -17.48 -6.73 17.92
C PRO A 582 -17.65 -5.70 16.79
N GLY A 583 -18.63 -5.93 15.92
CA GLY A 583 -18.92 -5.06 14.78
C GLY A 583 -18.30 -5.52 13.46
N GLY A 584 -17.44 -6.54 13.50
CA GLY A 584 -17.01 -7.27 12.32
C GLY A 584 -18.12 -8.15 11.72
N ALA A 585 -17.93 -8.58 10.47
CA ALA A 585 -18.88 -9.41 9.72
C ALA A 585 -18.77 -10.92 10.02
N LEU A 586 -17.87 -11.33 10.90
CA LEU A 586 -17.54 -12.74 11.15
C LEU A 586 -18.39 -13.35 12.27
N VAL A 587 -18.57 -14.66 12.19
CA VAL A 587 -19.11 -15.51 13.26
C VAL A 587 -18.14 -16.66 13.54
N PRO A 588 -18.16 -17.25 14.75
CA PRO A 588 -17.29 -18.39 15.05
C PRO A 588 -17.50 -19.56 14.07
N LEU A 589 -16.40 -20.14 13.60
CA LEU A 589 -16.41 -21.20 12.58
C LEU A 589 -16.56 -22.61 13.17
N GLY A 590 -16.23 -22.78 14.46
CA GLY A 590 -16.30 -24.06 15.15
C GLY A 590 -15.37 -25.13 14.57
N LEU A 591 -14.17 -24.73 14.12
CA LEU A 591 -13.13 -25.63 13.63
C LEU A 591 -12.41 -26.30 14.81
N THR A 592 -12.14 -27.60 14.67
CA THR A 592 -11.26 -28.32 15.60
C THR A 592 -9.80 -27.90 15.40
N ASP A 593 -8.94 -28.17 16.38
CA ASP A 593 -7.51 -27.81 16.30
C ASP A 593 -6.85 -28.41 15.05
N ALA A 594 -7.15 -29.68 14.73
CA ALA A 594 -6.67 -30.34 13.51
C ALA A 594 -7.17 -29.65 12.23
N GLN A 595 -8.43 -29.19 12.21
CA GLN A 595 -8.96 -28.43 11.07
C GLN A 595 -8.27 -27.08 10.91
N ARG A 596 -7.89 -26.43 12.02
CA ARG A 596 -7.13 -25.18 11.98
C ARG A 596 -5.71 -25.39 11.45
N ASP A 597 -5.08 -26.48 11.85
CA ASP A 597 -3.76 -26.88 11.34
C ASP A 597 -3.81 -27.25 9.84
N ASP A 598 -4.84 -27.98 9.40
CA ASP A 598 -5.06 -28.28 7.98
C ASP A 598 -5.23 -26.98 7.16
N LEU A 599 -6.00 -26.01 7.66
CA LEU A 599 -6.20 -24.72 6.98
C LEU A 599 -4.91 -23.89 6.91
N ALA A 600 -4.15 -23.83 8.01
CA ALA A 600 -2.84 -23.17 8.02
C ALA A 600 -1.85 -23.84 7.05
N ALA A 601 -1.86 -25.17 6.96
CA ALA A 601 -1.05 -25.91 6.00
C ALA A 601 -1.44 -25.58 4.55
N PHE A 602 -2.73 -25.43 4.24
CA PHE A 602 -3.15 -25.01 2.89
C PHE A 602 -2.60 -23.62 2.50
N LEU A 603 -2.54 -22.67 3.43
CA LEU A 603 -2.01 -21.33 3.15
C LEU A 603 -0.53 -21.34 2.77
N THR A 604 0.28 -22.27 3.29
CA THR A 604 1.68 -22.42 2.85
C THR A 604 1.81 -23.01 1.45
N ALA A 605 0.77 -23.71 0.95
CA ALA A 605 0.73 -24.20 -0.42
C ALA A 605 0.53 -23.09 -1.46
N LEU A 606 0.31 -21.85 -1.02
CA LEU A 606 0.18 -20.66 -1.86
C LEU A 606 1.49 -19.88 -1.99
N THR A 607 2.61 -20.44 -1.54
CA THR A 607 3.94 -19.83 -1.65
C THR A 607 4.64 -20.29 -2.93
N ASP A 608 5.17 -19.33 -3.68
CA ASP A 608 5.98 -19.57 -4.89
C ASP A 608 7.46 -19.54 -4.51
N GLU A 609 8.17 -20.63 -4.82
CA GLU A 609 9.59 -20.77 -4.51
C GLU A 609 10.46 -19.74 -5.25
N ARG A 610 9.97 -19.12 -6.33
CA ARG A 610 10.68 -18.00 -6.95
C ARG A 610 10.68 -16.78 -6.05
N VAL A 611 9.59 -16.53 -5.32
CA VAL A 611 9.50 -15.42 -4.37
C VAL A 611 10.38 -15.69 -3.16
N ARG A 612 10.31 -16.90 -2.60
CA ARG A 612 11.11 -17.27 -1.41
C ARG A 612 12.61 -17.11 -1.65
N LEU A 613 13.06 -17.39 -2.87
CA LEU A 613 14.47 -17.43 -3.24
C LEU A 613 14.90 -16.21 -4.07
N ASP A 614 14.08 -15.16 -4.14
CA ASP A 614 14.34 -13.94 -4.92
C ASP A 614 14.75 -14.21 -6.39
N LYS A 615 14.16 -15.25 -6.99
CA LYS A 615 14.38 -15.62 -8.41
C LYS A 615 13.56 -14.74 -9.31
N ALA A 616 14.01 -14.57 -10.56
CA ALA A 616 13.28 -13.80 -11.54
C ALA A 616 11.79 -14.22 -11.62
N PRO A 617 10.86 -13.25 -11.66
CA PRO A 617 11.08 -11.80 -11.82
C PRO A 617 11.32 -11.02 -10.51
N PHE A 618 11.52 -11.70 -9.38
CA PHE A 618 11.66 -11.10 -8.04
C PHE A 618 13.10 -10.77 -7.64
N ASP A 619 14.07 -11.01 -8.52
CA ASP A 619 15.47 -10.61 -8.32
C ASP A 619 15.61 -9.08 -8.26
N HIS A 620 16.64 -8.59 -7.59
CA HIS A 620 16.70 -7.17 -7.26
C HIS A 620 18.12 -6.58 -7.10
N PRO A 621 18.26 -5.24 -7.27
CA PRO A 621 19.44 -4.50 -6.85
C PRO A 621 19.70 -4.60 -5.33
N GLN A 622 20.91 -4.26 -4.92
CA GLN A 622 21.27 -4.10 -3.51
C GLN A 622 20.41 -3.03 -2.83
N LEU A 623 20.19 -3.17 -1.52
CA LEU A 623 19.64 -2.13 -0.66
C LEU A 623 20.44 -2.02 0.64
N PHE A 624 20.39 -0.82 1.24
CA PHE A 624 20.72 -0.64 2.65
C PHE A 624 19.47 -0.13 3.35
N VAL A 625 18.86 -0.99 4.16
CA VAL A 625 17.62 -0.67 4.88
C VAL A 625 17.94 -0.33 6.33
N THR A 626 17.16 0.57 6.92
CA THR A 626 17.32 0.95 8.33
C THR A 626 16.86 -0.20 9.22
N ASN A 627 17.57 -0.50 10.28
CA ASN A 627 17.23 -1.56 11.23
C ASN A 627 17.16 -1.00 12.65
N GLY A 628 16.43 0.13 12.77
CA GLY A 628 16.37 0.94 13.97
C GLY A 628 17.66 1.71 14.22
N HIS A 629 17.92 2.00 15.49
CA HIS A 629 19.00 2.88 15.92
C HIS A 629 19.90 2.19 16.95
N PRO A 630 21.23 2.43 16.94
CA PRO A 630 22.12 1.93 17.97
C PRO A 630 21.67 2.40 19.36
N GLY A 631 21.47 1.45 20.27
CA GLY A 631 20.89 1.70 21.59
C GLY A 631 19.62 0.88 21.84
N ASN A 632 18.70 1.42 22.63
CA ASN A 632 17.45 0.80 23.06
C ASN A 632 16.33 1.86 23.20
N THR A 633 15.27 1.53 23.94
CA THR A 633 14.09 2.39 24.18
C THR A 633 14.35 3.58 25.12
N ILE A 634 15.50 3.63 25.79
CA ILE A 634 15.84 4.67 26.77
C ILE A 634 16.96 5.58 26.25
N SER A 635 17.86 5.03 25.43
CA SER A 635 19.03 5.74 24.92
C SER A 635 19.30 5.34 23.48
N VAL A 636 19.54 6.33 22.63
CA VAL A 636 20.00 6.17 21.24
C VAL A 636 21.17 7.11 20.97
N THR A 637 22.00 6.77 19.99
CA THR A 637 23.13 7.63 19.58
C THR A 637 22.61 8.80 18.75
N ASN A 638 22.70 10.02 19.27
CA ASN A 638 22.32 11.26 18.58
C ASN A 638 23.43 11.69 17.58
N ASP A 639 23.04 12.14 16.39
CA ASP A 639 23.92 12.58 15.30
C ASP A 639 24.48 14.02 15.49
N GLY A 640 24.14 14.68 16.60
CA GLY A 640 24.46 16.07 16.88
C GLY A 640 23.48 17.09 16.29
N LYS A 641 22.44 16.63 15.57
CA LYS A 641 21.40 17.45 14.95
C LYS A 641 19.99 17.12 15.49
N GLY A 642 19.92 16.36 16.57
CA GLY A 642 18.65 15.97 17.19
C GLY A 642 18.02 14.71 16.58
N GLN A 643 18.75 13.98 15.74
CA GLN A 643 18.30 12.72 15.12
C GLN A 643 19.14 11.56 15.63
N ALA A 644 18.54 10.38 15.76
CA ALA A 644 19.28 9.17 16.05
C ALA A 644 20.06 8.74 14.80
N THR A 645 21.28 8.28 14.98
CA THR A 645 22.02 7.59 13.90
C THR A 645 21.32 6.27 13.54
N ASP A 646 21.37 5.89 12.27
CA ASP A 646 20.77 4.64 11.79
C ASP A 646 21.72 3.46 11.95
N GLU A 647 21.18 2.32 12.37
CA GLU A 647 21.80 1.01 12.16
C GLU A 647 21.33 0.51 10.80
N LEU A 648 22.26 0.20 9.87
CA LEU A 648 21.90 -0.24 8.52
C LEU A 648 22.09 -1.75 8.36
N LEU A 649 21.13 -2.38 7.69
CA LEU A 649 21.19 -3.76 7.22
C LEU A 649 21.39 -3.76 5.70
N GLU A 650 22.43 -4.44 5.23
CA GLU A 650 22.64 -4.67 3.80
C GLU A 650 21.76 -5.82 3.31
N ILE A 651 21.02 -5.58 2.25
CA ILE A 651 20.34 -6.60 1.45
C ILE A 651 21.13 -6.72 0.13
N PRO A 652 21.83 -7.85 -0.12
CA PRO A 652 22.66 -8.01 -1.31
C PRO A 652 21.89 -7.89 -2.63
N ALA A 653 22.59 -7.57 -3.72
CA ALA A 653 21.99 -7.66 -5.05
C ALA A 653 21.84 -9.13 -5.47
N VAL A 654 20.65 -9.51 -5.93
CA VAL A 654 20.31 -10.87 -6.35
C VAL A 654 20.12 -10.90 -7.87
N GLY A 655 20.67 -11.93 -8.53
CA GLY A 655 20.50 -12.16 -9.96
C GLY A 655 19.28 -13.03 -10.28
N ARG A 656 18.95 -13.19 -11.56
CA ARG A 656 17.79 -13.98 -12.03
C ARG A 656 17.66 -15.40 -11.45
N ASN A 657 18.78 -16.01 -11.05
CA ASN A 657 18.84 -17.37 -10.53
C ASN A 657 18.47 -17.46 -9.03
N GLY A 658 18.28 -16.31 -8.37
CA GLY A 658 17.95 -16.22 -6.95
C GLY A 658 19.15 -16.37 -6.02
N ASP A 659 18.86 -16.36 -4.73
CA ASP A 659 19.78 -16.66 -3.62
C ASP A 659 19.02 -17.48 -2.55
N ASN A 660 19.54 -17.55 -1.32
CA ASN A 660 18.92 -18.26 -0.20
C ASN A 660 17.63 -17.60 0.33
N GLY A 661 17.25 -16.44 -0.20
CA GLY A 661 16.15 -15.62 0.31
C GLY A 661 16.52 -14.86 1.58
N THR A 662 15.59 -14.01 2.04
CA THR A 662 15.68 -13.32 3.32
C THR A 662 14.88 -14.07 4.40
N PRO A 663 15.34 -14.13 5.67
CA PRO A 663 14.60 -14.79 6.74
C PRO A 663 13.21 -14.17 6.93
N ASN A 664 12.20 -14.97 7.30
CA ASN A 664 10.90 -14.40 7.64
C ASN A 664 10.96 -13.60 8.96
N PHE A 665 9.98 -12.73 9.17
CA PHE A 665 9.84 -11.92 10.39
C PHE A 665 9.94 -12.77 11.68
N LEU A 666 10.88 -12.40 12.56
CA LEU A 666 11.20 -13.08 13.83
C LEU A 666 11.55 -14.59 13.68
N GLN A 667 12.02 -15.01 12.51
CA GLN A 667 12.69 -16.29 12.31
C GLN A 667 14.21 -16.08 12.34
N PRO A 668 14.96 -17.05 12.92
CA PRO A 668 16.40 -16.94 13.11
C PRO A 668 17.21 -16.94 11.81
#